data_AF-A0A835VAC0-F1
#
_entry.id   AF-A0A835VAC0-F1
#
_cell.length_a   1.000
_cell.length_b   1.000
_cell.length_c   1.000
_cell.angle_alpha   90.00
_cell.angle_beta   90.00
_cell.angle_gamma   90.00
#
_symmetry.space_group_name_H-M   'P 1'
#
loop_
_entity.id
_entity.type
_entity.pdbx_description
1 polymer ?
#
loop_
_entity_poly.entity_id
_entity_poly.type
_entity_poly.pdbx_seq_one_letter_code
_entity_poly.pdbx_strand_id
1 'polypeptide(L)'
;MAASSFSVLLVVILLILQLAATGGSTDLPLQQKLDQIDRLPGQPAVEFNQYSGYVTVDSVAGRALFYWLVEAPVAIQPAPLVLWLNGGPGCSSIAYGASEELGPFHIHPDGRNLYINPFSWNNVANILFLESPAGVGFSYSKTTSDLYTVGDQRTAIDAYAFLLDWFERFPQYKYREFYIAGESYAGHYVPQLSQLVYRKNKVIQNPIINFKGFMVGNAVTDDYNDYIGTFEYWWSHGLISDKTYSDLKVACPSQSSEHPSVQCLQLQNTAAEEMGNIDPYSIYSPTCNTSTSSFFHKRKGHYPWMSRAYDPCTVRYAQVYYNLPEVQTALHANVTGLNYTWKDCSDIVGEYWVDSPRSMLPIYKELISGGLRIWVYSGDSDSVVPLTGTRYSINALNLSTLVDWSPWYDHGSVGGWSQIYKGLTFVTVHGAGHEVKDCTATFIPLQIANNSSIVSIPICIHRPGVSADNRRVRRRVKKRMYGVSNKVIGYLNLVTLLASIPIIGGAMWTARSSANCESVLHTPLLAIGFIVLLVSLAGFIGACFNVACALWFYLVAMLLLIAGLLCLTAFGFAITGGGGGVQVPGRIYREYYLSDYSSWLRNRISEDRYWRVARACVMRSMECAEIARWTPIDYLERDLTPIQSGCCKPPTACVYGIGAAMAAQEEDCYQWNNEADVLCYECESCKAGVLEQVRRDWHKLSVLNVVAIIFLIAVYALGCSAFRNARRARFDYSYGMDRMPKIGPRWDYDWGRRWRI
;
A
#
# COMPACT_ATOMS: atom_id res chain seq x y z
N MET A 1 -84.44 -23.99 -35.75
CA MET A 1 -83.15 -24.72 -35.66
C MET A 1 -82.00 -23.75 -35.95
N ALA A 2 -81.68 -22.84 -35.03
CA ALA A 2 -80.64 -21.81 -35.26
C ALA A 2 -79.84 -21.43 -33.99
N ALA A 3 -80.42 -21.60 -32.78
CA ALA A 3 -79.75 -21.27 -31.52
C ALA A 3 -78.72 -22.32 -31.04
N SER A 4 -78.87 -23.59 -31.45
CA SER A 4 -77.94 -24.66 -31.07
C SER A 4 -76.58 -24.54 -31.78
N SER A 5 -76.56 -24.12 -33.03
CA SER A 5 -75.34 -24.02 -33.85
C SER A 5 -74.37 -22.94 -33.34
N PHE A 6 -74.90 -21.83 -32.81
CA PHE A 6 -74.08 -20.73 -32.29
C PHE A 6 -73.31 -21.12 -31.02
N SER A 7 -73.94 -21.93 -30.15
CA SER A 7 -73.33 -22.40 -28.91
C SER A 7 -72.17 -23.37 -29.17
N VAL A 8 -72.32 -24.26 -30.16
CA VAL A 8 -71.26 -25.18 -30.58
C VAL A 8 -70.11 -24.42 -31.24
N LEU A 9 -70.40 -23.44 -32.10
CA LEU A 9 -69.37 -22.61 -32.73
C LEU A 9 -68.56 -21.81 -31.70
N LEU A 10 -69.20 -21.25 -30.67
CA LEU A 10 -68.52 -20.53 -29.59
C LEU A 10 -67.62 -21.45 -28.76
N VAL A 11 -68.07 -22.67 -28.45
CA VAL A 11 -67.27 -23.68 -27.73
C VAL A 11 -66.09 -24.16 -28.57
N VAL A 12 -66.27 -24.36 -29.88
CA VAL A 12 -65.17 -24.72 -30.80
C VAL A 12 -64.17 -23.57 -30.94
N ILE A 13 -64.62 -22.32 -31.03
CA ILE A 13 -63.72 -21.14 -31.05
C ILE A 13 -62.98 -21.00 -29.72
N LEU A 14 -63.62 -21.23 -28.57
CA LEU A 14 -62.97 -21.22 -27.26
C LEU A 14 -61.97 -22.37 -27.11
N LEU A 15 -62.26 -23.56 -27.63
CA LEU A 15 -61.31 -24.69 -27.67
C LEU A 15 -60.13 -24.43 -28.61
N ILE A 16 -60.36 -23.81 -29.77
CA ILE A 16 -59.29 -23.41 -30.70
C ILE A 16 -58.43 -22.29 -30.08
N LEU A 17 -59.03 -21.33 -29.37
CA LEU A 17 -58.31 -20.31 -28.62
C LEU A 17 -57.53 -20.89 -27.43
N GLN A 18 -58.06 -21.92 -26.75
CA GLN A 18 -57.33 -22.65 -25.72
C GLN A 18 -56.16 -23.46 -26.31
N LEU A 19 -56.38 -24.15 -27.44
CA LEU A 19 -55.33 -24.89 -28.16
C LEU A 19 -54.24 -23.96 -28.72
N ALA A 20 -54.62 -22.77 -29.20
CA ALA A 20 -53.68 -21.72 -29.62
C ALA A 20 -52.95 -21.08 -28.43
N ALA A 21 -53.60 -20.93 -27.27
CA ALA A 21 -52.97 -20.47 -26.03
C ALA A 21 -52.03 -21.51 -25.40
N THR A 22 -52.23 -22.81 -25.67
CA THR A 22 -51.27 -23.87 -25.32
C THR A 22 -50.15 -24.05 -26.37
N GLY A 23 -50.14 -23.24 -27.44
CA GLY A 23 -49.16 -23.32 -28.54
C GLY A 23 -47.83 -22.60 -28.30
N GLY A 24 -47.47 -22.28 -27.05
CA GLY A 24 -46.17 -21.67 -26.74
C GLY A 24 -46.01 -21.18 -25.30
N SER A 25 -45.54 -22.05 -24.40
CA SER A 25 -44.92 -21.68 -23.10
C SER A 25 -44.40 -22.88 -22.27
N THR A 26 -43.79 -23.90 -22.90
CA THR A 26 -43.33 -25.12 -22.18
C THR A 26 -41.82 -25.36 -22.10
N ASP A 27 -40.97 -24.56 -22.77
CA ASP A 27 -39.56 -24.99 -23.00
C ASP A 27 -38.48 -24.34 -22.12
N LEU A 28 -38.70 -23.14 -21.55
CA LEU A 28 -37.63 -22.40 -20.85
C LEU A 28 -36.97 -23.17 -19.67
N PRO A 29 -37.71 -23.79 -18.74
CA PRO A 29 -37.11 -24.55 -17.63
C PRO A 29 -36.44 -25.84 -18.08
N LEU A 30 -36.84 -26.39 -19.24
CA LEU A 30 -36.32 -27.66 -19.73
C LEU A 30 -34.89 -27.51 -20.25
N GLN A 31 -34.63 -26.47 -21.06
CA GLN A 31 -33.32 -26.28 -21.66
C GLN A 31 -32.24 -25.91 -20.62
N GLN A 32 -32.57 -25.09 -19.61
CA GLN A 32 -31.64 -24.86 -18.48
C GLN A 32 -31.23 -26.17 -17.79
N LYS A 33 -32.18 -27.09 -17.62
CA LYS A 33 -31.94 -28.37 -16.98
C LYS A 33 -31.13 -29.33 -17.87
N LEU A 34 -31.28 -29.24 -19.19
CA LEU A 34 -30.44 -29.97 -20.14
C LEU A 34 -28.99 -29.44 -20.18
N ASP A 35 -28.81 -28.14 -19.95
CA ASP A 35 -27.48 -27.52 -19.88
C ASP A 35 -26.80 -27.73 -18.50
N GLN A 36 -27.49 -28.27 -17.48
CA GLN A 36 -26.99 -28.35 -16.11
C GLN A 36 -25.90 -29.42 -15.92
N ILE A 37 -24.70 -29.01 -15.51
CA ILE A 37 -23.59 -29.93 -15.22
C ILE A 37 -23.74 -30.48 -13.79
N ASP A 38 -24.13 -31.74 -13.65
CA ASP A 38 -24.19 -32.42 -12.35
C ASP A 38 -22.82 -32.44 -11.65
N ARG A 39 -21.78 -32.90 -12.34
CA ARG A 39 -20.39 -32.93 -11.86
C ARG A 39 -19.40 -33.20 -13.01
N LEU A 40 -18.30 -32.47 -13.07
CA LEU A 40 -17.20 -32.75 -13.99
C LEU A 40 -16.32 -33.92 -13.47
N PRO A 41 -15.69 -34.70 -14.37
CA PRO A 41 -14.69 -35.71 -13.99
C PRO A 41 -13.58 -35.13 -13.12
N GLY A 42 -13.28 -35.77 -11.99
CA GLY A 42 -12.25 -35.29 -11.05
C GLY A 42 -12.63 -34.03 -10.24
N GLN A 43 -13.86 -33.50 -10.37
CA GLN A 43 -14.29 -32.29 -9.66
C GLN A 43 -14.45 -32.50 -8.14
N PRO A 44 -13.91 -31.61 -7.29
CA PRO A 44 -14.24 -31.54 -5.86
C PRO A 44 -15.71 -31.22 -5.59
N ALA A 45 -16.17 -31.45 -4.35
CA ALA A 45 -17.52 -31.05 -3.92
C ALA A 45 -17.64 -29.52 -3.84
N VAL A 46 -18.77 -28.97 -4.32
CA VAL A 46 -19.07 -27.53 -4.36
C VAL A 46 -20.53 -27.24 -4.01
N GLU A 47 -20.84 -25.99 -3.64
CA GLU A 47 -22.16 -25.52 -3.20
C GLU A 47 -22.76 -24.46 -4.16
N PHE A 48 -22.44 -24.55 -5.45
CA PHE A 48 -22.97 -23.71 -6.52
C PHE A 48 -23.40 -24.57 -7.72
N ASN A 49 -24.33 -24.06 -8.54
CA ASN A 49 -24.70 -24.69 -9.80
C ASN A 49 -23.77 -24.23 -10.92
N GLN A 50 -23.70 -25.03 -11.98
CA GLN A 50 -22.94 -24.75 -13.18
C GLN A 50 -23.67 -25.34 -14.39
N TYR A 51 -23.60 -24.63 -15.52
CA TYR A 51 -24.35 -24.95 -16.73
C TYR A 51 -23.47 -24.71 -17.94
N SER A 52 -23.53 -25.60 -18.93
CA SER A 52 -22.82 -25.42 -20.19
C SER A 52 -23.59 -26.04 -21.35
N GLY A 53 -23.34 -25.49 -22.54
CA GLY A 53 -24.02 -25.87 -23.76
C GLY A 53 -23.84 -24.81 -24.83
N TYR A 54 -24.76 -24.82 -25.80
CA TYR A 54 -24.65 -24.03 -27.02
C TYR A 54 -25.82 -23.06 -27.22
N VAL A 55 -25.49 -21.86 -27.72
CA VAL A 55 -26.45 -20.90 -28.27
C VAL A 55 -26.12 -20.67 -29.74
N THR A 56 -27.10 -20.91 -30.61
CA THR A 56 -26.96 -20.72 -32.08
C THR A 56 -27.10 -19.24 -32.40
N VAL A 57 -26.00 -18.60 -32.81
CA VAL A 57 -25.95 -17.17 -33.14
C VAL A 57 -26.28 -16.86 -34.60
N ASP A 58 -26.13 -17.86 -35.48
CA ASP A 58 -26.58 -17.79 -36.87
C ASP A 58 -27.05 -19.19 -37.33
N SER A 59 -28.37 -19.32 -37.55
CA SER A 59 -28.98 -20.58 -38.00
C SER A 59 -28.68 -20.94 -39.45
N VAL A 60 -28.36 -19.96 -40.30
CA VAL A 60 -28.08 -20.15 -41.75
C VAL A 60 -26.66 -20.67 -41.93
N ALA A 61 -25.70 -20.05 -41.26
CA ALA A 61 -24.32 -20.54 -41.22
C ALA A 61 -24.15 -21.77 -40.29
N GLY A 62 -25.14 -22.01 -39.42
CA GLY A 62 -25.05 -23.04 -38.38
C GLY A 62 -23.97 -22.73 -37.33
N ARG A 63 -23.73 -21.43 -37.05
CA ARG A 63 -22.79 -20.96 -36.03
C ARG A 63 -23.42 -21.07 -34.65
N ALA A 64 -22.71 -21.72 -33.74
CA ALA A 64 -23.09 -21.78 -32.33
C ALA A 64 -21.88 -21.53 -31.43
N LEU A 65 -22.08 -20.70 -30.41
CA LEU A 65 -21.07 -20.43 -29.38
C LEU A 65 -21.33 -21.29 -28.15
N PHE A 66 -20.27 -21.91 -27.64
CA PHE A 66 -20.25 -22.68 -26.42
C PHE A 66 -20.01 -21.76 -25.21
N TYR A 67 -20.73 -22.03 -24.12
CA TYR A 67 -20.60 -21.27 -22.88
C TYR A 67 -20.50 -22.19 -21.68
N TRP A 68 -19.90 -21.67 -20.60
CA TRP A 68 -19.94 -22.26 -19.27
C TRP A 68 -20.30 -21.19 -18.24
N LEU A 69 -21.51 -21.28 -17.69
CA LEU A 69 -21.96 -20.50 -16.54
C LEU A 69 -21.53 -21.21 -15.24
N VAL A 70 -20.86 -20.47 -14.37
CA VAL A 70 -20.61 -20.86 -12.97
C VAL A 70 -21.36 -19.88 -12.08
N GLU A 71 -22.34 -20.36 -11.32
CA GLU A 71 -23.12 -19.51 -10.43
C GLU A 71 -22.32 -19.11 -9.17
N ALA A 72 -22.70 -17.99 -8.57
CA ALA A 72 -22.28 -17.64 -7.23
C ALA A 72 -22.98 -18.54 -6.20
N PRO A 73 -22.31 -18.92 -5.09
CA PRO A 73 -22.92 -19.67 -4.00
C PRO A 73 -24.23 -19.04 -3.52
N VAL A 74 -25.21 -19.88 -3.19
CA VAL A 74 -26.59 -19.47 -2.83
C VAL A 74 -26.63 -18.36 -1.76
N ALA A 75 -25.67 -18.37 -0.83
CA ALA A 75 -25.52 -17.38 0.24
C ALA A 75 -25.23 -15.93 -0.22
N ILE A 76 -24.87 -15.72 -1.49
CA ILE A 76 -24.51 -14.41 -2.07
C ILE A 76 -25.55 -13.95 -3.12
N GLN A 77 -26.54 -14.78 -3.46
CA GLN A 77 -27.57 -14.43 -4.45
C GLN A 77 -28.56 -13.36 -3.93
N PRO A 78 -29.06 -12.44 -4.79
CA PRO A 78 -28.76 -12.31 -6.22
C PRO A 78 -27.43 -11.56 -6.48
N ALA A 79 -26.42 -12.29 -6.93
CA ALA A 79 -25.11 -11.76 -7.29
C ALA A 79 -25.11 -11.25 -8.74
N PRO A 80 -24.29 -10.24 -9.12
CA PRO A 80 -24.22 -9.75 -10.50
C PRO A 80 -23.84 -10.84 -11.50
N LEU A 81 -24.03 -10.58 -12.80
CA LEU A 81 -23.57 -11.43 -13.89
C LEU A 81 -22.37 -10.77 -14.58
N VAL A 82 -21.32 -11.55 -14.81
CA VAL A 82 -20.11 -11.11 -15.53
C VAL A 82 -19.89 -12.06 -16.71
N LEU A 83 -19.97 -11.55 -17.93
CA LEU A 83 -19.46 -12.24 -19.12
C LEU A 83 -17.93 -12.15 -19.10
N TRP A 84 -17.22 -13.26 -19.30
CA TRP A 84 -15.77 -13.30 -19.43
C TRP A 84 -15.34 -13.74 -20.84
N LEU A 85 -14.37 -13.02 -21.40
CA LEU A 85 -13.78 -13.24 -22.72
C LEU A 85 -12.24 -13.22 -22.63
N ASN A 86 -11.55 -14.32 -22.96
CA ASN A 86 -10.12 -14.24 -23.26
C ASN A 86 -9.89 -13.75 -24.70
N GLY A 87 -8.64 -13.36 -25.00
CA GLY A 87 -8.24 -12.74 -26.27
C GLY A 87 -7.75 -13.72 -27.33
N GLY A 88 -6.43 -13.68 -27.58
CA GLY A 88 -5.76 -14.34 -28.71
C GLY A 88 -5.32 -13.34 -29.78
N PRO A 89 -6.10 -13.10 -30.86
CA PRO A 89 -7.47 -13.58 -31.09
C PRO A 89 -7.59 -15.10 -31.28
N GLY A 90 -8.76 -15.65 -30.95
CA GLY A 90 -9.06 -17.07 -31.11
C GLY A 90 -8.74 -17.98 -29.92
N CYS A 91 -8.51 -17.44 -28.71
CA CYS A 91 -8.23 -18.23 -27.51
C CYS A 91 -9.46 -18.47 -26.62
N SER A 92 -9.51 -19.62 -25.96
CA SER A 92 -10.65 -20.12 -25.20
C SER A 92 -10.76 -19.48 -23.81
N SER A 93 -11.93 -18.90 -23.54
CA SER A 93 -12.33 -18.43 -22.21
C SER A 93 -12.43 -19.53 -21.15
N ILE A 94 -12.42 -20.80 -21.56
CA ILE A 94 -12.45 -21.97 -20.68
C ILE A 94 -11.04 -22.47 -20.38
N ALA A 95 -10.14 -22.43 -21.37
CA ALA A 95 -8.72 -22.76 -21.19
C ALA A 95 -8.06 -21.83 -20.17
N TYR A 96 -8.15 -20.52 -20.41
CA TYR A 96 -7.48 -19.50 -19.60
C TYR A 96 -8.39 -19.06 -18.44
N GLY A 97 -9.46 -18.31 -18.73
CA GLY A 97 -10.34 -17.72 -17.72
C GLY A 97 -10.88 -18.72 -16.70
N ALA A 98 -11.45 -19.84 -17.15
CA ALA A 98 -12.10 -20.80 -16.25
C ALA A 98 -11.14 -21.75 -15.53
N SER A 99 -10.03 -22.17 -16.18
CA SER A 99 -9.16 -23.24 -15.66
C SER A 99 -7.83 -22.75 -15.08
N GLU A 100 -7.36 -21.60 -15.50
CA GLU A 100 -6.03 -21.07 -15.18
C GLU A 100 -6.09 -19.79 -14.34
N GLU A 101 -7.16 -19.00 -14.50
CA GLU A 101 -7.31 -17.69 -13.87
C GLU A 101 -8.32 -17.67 -12.71
N LEU A 102 -9.58 -17.38 -13.03
CA LEU A 102 -10.60 -16.87 -12.10
C LEU A 102 -11.81 -17.80 -11.95
N GLY A 103 -11.88 -18.87 -12.72
CA GLY A 103 -12.89 -19.91 -12.55
C GLY A 103 -12.71 -20.74 -11.25
N PRO A 104 -13.70 -21.57 -10.92
CA PRO A 104 -13.79 -22.25 -9.62
C PRO A 104 -12.78 -23.39 -9.43
N PHE A 105 -12.17 -23.86 -10.52
CA PHE A 105 -11.31 -25.04 -10.53
C PHE A 105 -10.03 -24.77 -11.32
N HIS A 106 -8.93 -25.31 -10.83
CA HIS A 106 -7.70 -25.47 -11.60
C HIS A 106 -7.47 -26.94 -11.90
N ILE A 107 -6.72 -27.21 -12.96
CA ILE A 107 -6.46 -28.57 -13.46
C ILE A 107 -5.12 -29.06 -12.89
N HIS A 108 -5.09 -30.30 -12.40
CA HIS A 108 -3.84 -30.92 -11.96
C HIS A 108 -2.90 -31.23 -13.15
N PRO A 109 -1.57 -31.32 -12.92
CA PRO A 109 -0.60 -31.63 -13.98
C PRO A 109 -0.78 -32.97 -14.72
N ASP A 110 -1.71 -33.82 -14.28
CA ASP A 110 -2.11 -35.04 -14.98
C ASP A 110 -3.16 -34.82 -16.08
N GLY A 111 -3.75 -33.62 -16.16
CA GLY A 111 -4.85 -33.30 -17.07
C GLY A 111 -6.12 -34.10 -16.81
N ARG A 112 -6.34 -34.59 -15.58
CA ARG A 112 -7.45 -35.52 -15.24
C ARG A 112 -8.22 -35.15 -13.99
N ASN A 113 -7.57 -34.50 -13.03
CA ASN A 113 -8.20 -34.13 -11.75
C ASN A 113 -8.30 -32.60 -11.60
N LEU A 114 -9.33 -32.14 -10.90
CA LEU A 114 -9.54 -30.73 -10.61
C LEU A 114 -9.29 -30.43 -9.12
N TYR A 115 -8.82 -29.22 -8.81
CA TYR A 115 -8.74 -28.70 -7.44
C TYR A 115 -9.40 -27.32 -7.34
N ILE A 116 -9.96 -26.99 -6.17
CA ILE A 116 -10.69 -25.73 -5.96
C ILE A 116 -9.73 -24.54 -6.02
N ASN A 117 -10.10 -23.52 -6.81
CA ASN A 117 -9.54 -22.18 -6.73
C ASN A 117 -10.21 -21.43 -5.54
N PRO A 118 -9.49 -21.17 -4.42
CA PRO A 118 -10.06 -20.49 -3.26
C PRO A 118 -10.32 -18.98 -3.50
N PHE A 119 -9.92 -18.47 -4.67
CA PHE A 119 -9.95 -17.06 -5.04
C PHE A 119 -10.82 -16.77 -6.27
N SER A 120 -11.54 -17.78 -6.78
CA SER A 120 -12.42 -17.64 -7.94
C SER A 120 -13.37 -16.45 -7.82
N TRP A 121 -13.61 -15.75 -8.93
CA TRP A 121 -14.58 -14.67 -9.00
C TRP A 121 -16.02 -15.14 -8.78
N ASN A 122 -16.31 -16.45 -8.92
CA ASN A 122 -17.63 -16.98 -8.60
C ASN A 122 -18.00 -16.83 -7.11
N ASN A 123 -17.03 -16.55 -6.23
CA ASN A 123 -17.30 -16.19 -4.83
C ASN A 123 -18.12 -14.90 -4.66
N VAL A 124 -18.21 -14.05 -5.69
CA VAL A 124 -18.84 -12.71 -5.62
C VAL A 124 -19.76 -12.36 -6.79
N ALA A 125 -19.70 -13.09 -7.90
CA ALA A 125 -20.52 -12.88 -9.10
C ALA A 125 -20.86 -14.22 -9.76
N ASN A 126 -21.84 -14.23 -10.66
CA ASN A 126 -22.06 -15.36 -11.56
C ASN A 126 -21.18 -15.12 -12.78
N ILE A 127 -20.33 -16.08 -13.15
CA ILE A 127 -19.35 -15.91 -14.23
C ILE A 127 -19.81 -16.74 -15.42
N LEU A 128 -19.95 -16.07 -16.56
CA LEU A 128 -20.33 -16.67 -17.83
C LEU A 128 -19.10 -16.66 -18.75
N PHE A 129 -18.39 -17.77 -18.82
CA PHE A 129 -17.29 -17.95 -19.77
C PHE A 129 -17.89 -18.25 -21.15
N LEU A 130 -17.47 -17.50 -22.17
CA LEU A 130 -17.93 -17.66 -23.54
C LEU A 130 -16.74 -17.95 -24.47
N GLU A 131 -16.73 -19.09 -25.13
CA GLU A 131 -15.75 -19.37 -26.19
C GLU A 131 -16.22 -18.66 -27.47
N SER A 132 -15.51 -17.61 -27.86
CA SER A 132 -15.89 -16.75 -28.99
C SER A 132 -14.63 -16.31 -29.74
N PRO A 133 -14.66 -16.23 -31.08
CA PRO A 133 -15.78 -16.54 -31.98
C PRO A 133 -15.96 -18.04 -32.28
N ALA A 134 -16.85 -18.37 -33.22
CA ALA A 134 -16.99 -19.72 -33.76
C ALA A 134 -15.66 -20.22 -34.35
N GLY A 135 -15.25 -21.44 -33.97
CA GLY A 135 -13.92 -21.99 -34.25
C GLY A 135 -12.97 -22.00 -33.05
N VAL A 136 -13.33 -21.32 -31.95
CA VAL A 136 -12.58 -21.33 -30.68
C VAL A 136 -13.10 -22.42 -29.76
N GLY A 137 -12.20 -23.27 -29.26
CA GLY A 137 -12.54 -24.30 -28.28
C GLY A 137 -13.62 -25.26 -28.78
N PHE A 138 -14.79 -25.27 -28.14
CA PHE A 138 -15.95 -26.06 -28.53
C PHE A 138 -16.94 -25.33 -29.45
N SER A 139 -16.81 -24.01 -29.62
CA SER A 139 -17.66 -23.19 -30.50
C SER A 139 -17.38 -23.47 -31.97
N TYR A 140 -18.41 -23.55 -32.80
CA TYR A 140 -18.27 -24.04 -34.18
C TYR A 140 -19.14 -23.30 -35.20
N SER A 141 -18.80 -23.49 -36.49
CA SER A 141 -19.68 -23.20 -37.63
C SER A 141 -19.86 -24.44 -38.48
N LYS A 142 -21.01 -24.57 -39.15
CA LYS A 142 -21.20 -25.55 -40.24
C LYS A 142 -20.71 -24.99 -41.59
N THR A 143 -20.59 -23.67 -41.70
CA THR A 143 -20.02 -22.97 -42.85
C THR A 143 -18.52 -22.78 -42.66
N THR A 144 -17.72 -23.59 -43.35
CA THR A 144 -16.25 -23.61 -43.18
C THR A 144 -15.57 -22.29 -43.51
N SER A 145 -16.12 -21.51 -44.45
CA SER A 145 -15.59 -20.18 -44.80
C SER A 145 -15.63 -19.18 -43.65
N ASP A 146 -16.46 -19.40 -42.62
CA ASP A 146 -16.53 -18.52 -41.46
C ASP A 146 -15.19 -18.47 -40.73
N LEU A 147 -14.47 -19.59 -40.65
CA LEU A 147 -13.18 -19.69 -39.95
C LEU A 147 -12.08 -18.82 -40.61
N TYR A 148 -12.23 -18.49 -41.88
CA TYR A 148 -11.26 -17.72 -42.69
C TYR A 148 -11.69 -16.28 -42.96
N THR A 149 -12.81 -15.84 -42.37
CA THR A 149 -13.45 -14.53 -42.63
C THR A 149 -13.89 -13.85 -41.33
N VAL A 150 -13.29 -14.26 -40.22
CA VAL A 150 -13.62 -13.84 -38.87
C VAL A 150 -12.83 -12.59 -38.48
N GLY A 151 -13.42 -11.77 -37.63
CA GLY A 151 -12.82 -10.52 -37.17
C GLY A 151 -13.68 -9.86 -36.11
N ASP A 152 -13.23 -8.70 -35.63
CA ASP A 152 -13.84 -7.95 -34.54
C ASP A 152 -15.33 -7.68 -34.73
N GLN A 153 -15.72 -7.11 -35.88
CA GLN A 153 -17.10 -6.71 -36.15
C GLN A 153 -18.06 -7.91 -36.06
N ARG A 154 -17.68 -9.06 -36.63
CA ARG A 154 -18.53 -10.26 -36.62
C ARG A 154 -18.58 -10.87 -35.22
N THR A 155 -17.46 -10.88 -34.51
CA THR A 155 -17.34 -11.40 -33.15
C THR A 155 -18.23 -10.62 -32.17
N ALA A 156 -18.26 -9.28 -32.27
CA ALA A 156 -19.15 -8.44 -31.46
C ALA A 156 -20.65 -8.65 -31.78
N ILE A 157 -21.00 -8.89 -33.05
CA ILE A 157 -22.38 -9.17 -33.47
C ILE A 157 -22.84 -10.55 -32.94
N ASP A 158 -22.02 -11.58 -33.14
CA ASP A 158 -22.29 -12.95 -32.68
C ASP A 158 -22.43 -13.00 -31.15
N ALA A 159 -21.53 -12.36 -30.41
CA ALA A 159 -21.58 -12.29 -28.95
C ALA A 159 -22.80 -11.50 -28.44
N TYR A 160 -23.29 -10.49 -29.18
CA TYR A 160 -24.52 -9.78 -28.83
C TYR A 160 -25.77 -10.64 -29.10
N ALA A 161 -25.81 -11.38 -30.21
CA ALA A 161 -26.88 -12.34 -30.48
C ALA A 161 -26.92 -13.45 -29.42
N PHE A 162 -25.74 -13.99 -29.07
CA PHE A 162 -25.56 -14.93 -27.96
C PHE A 162 -26.18 -14.40 -26.67
N LEU A 163 -25.88 -13.16 -26.28
CA LEU A 163 -26.40 -12.58 -25.04
C LEU A 163 -27.93 -12.50 -25.03
N LEU A 164 -28.56 -12.08 -26.13
CA LEU A 164 -30.02 -11.98 -26.20
C LEU A 164 -30.68 -13.36 -25.98
N ASP A 165 -30.27 -14.37 -26.73
CA ASP A 165 -30.83 -15.71 -26.65
C ASP A 165 -30.47 -16.42 -25.34
N TRP A 166 -29.29 -16.14 -24.79
CA TRP A 166 -28.89 -16.63 -23.47
C TRP A 166 -29.72 -16.01 -22.35
N PHE A 167 -30.05 -14.71 -22.40
CA PHE A 167 -30.96 -14.10 -21.43
C PHE A 167 -32.40 -14.62 -21.55
N GLU A 168 -32.85 -15.02 -22.75
CA GLU A 168 -34.11 -15.75 -22.91
C GLU A 168 -34.05 -17.16 -22.30
N ARG A 169 -32.93 -17.88 -22.48
CA ARG A 169 -32.70 -19.18 -21.81
C ARG A 169 -32.61 -19.05 -20.29
N PHE A 170 -32.01 -17.98 -19.78
CA PHE A 170 -31.75 -17.73 -18.35
C PHE A 170 -32.46 -16.45 -17.85
N PRO A 171 -33.82 -16.41 -17.82
CA PRO A 171 -34.58 -15.21 -17.49
C PRO A 171 -34.34 -14.67 -16.08
N GLN A 172 -33.87 -15.50 -15.14
CA GLN A 172 -33.50 -15.09 -13.77
C GLN A 172 -32.31 -14.13 -13.71
N TYR A 173 -31.60 -13.92 -14.82
CA TYR A 173 -30.54 -12.92 -14.96
C TYR A 173 -30.98 -11.64 -15.69
N LYS A 174 -32.17 -11.60 -16.32
CA LYS A 174 -32.69 -10.37 -16.92
C LYS A 174 -32.82 -9.28 -15.86
N TYR A 175 -32.52 -8.04 -16.27
CA TYR A 175 -32.48 -6.85 -15.42
C TYR A 175 -31.49 -6.88 -14.26
N ARG A 176 -30.74 -7.98 -14.05
CA ARG A 176 -29.67 -8.05 -13.06
C ARG A 176 -28.46 -7.24 -13.55
N GLU A 177 -27.69 -6.66 -12.62
CA GLU A 177 -26.48 -5.92 -13.01
C GLU A 177 -25.53 -6.80 -13.81
N PHE A 178 -25.24 -6.35 -15.03
CA PHE A 178 -24.44 -7.07 -16.01
C PHE A 178 -23.16 -6.29 -16.32
N TYR A 179 -22.05 -7.03 -16.34
CA TYR A 179 -20.73 -6.54 -16.71
C TYR A 179 -20.12 -7.44 -17.77
N ILE A 180 -19.25 -6.85 -18.59
CA ILE A 180 -18.42 -7.58 -19.56
C ILE A 180 -16.99 -7.43 -19.08
N ALA A 181 -16.26 -8.53 -19.00
CA ALA A 181 -14.87 -8.59 -18.57
C ALA A 181 -14.04 -9.43 -19.55
N GLY A 182 -12.73 -9.21 -19.58
CA GLY A 182 -11.83 -10.00 -20.40
C GLY A 182 -10.38 -9.55 -20.30
N GLU A 183 -9.52 -10.23 -21.04
CA GLU A 183 -8.07 -10.03 -21.00
C GLU A 183 -7.44 -10.04 -22.41
N SER A 184 -6.24 -9.47 -22.56
CA SER A 184 -5.44 -9.56 -23.79
C SER A 184 -6.14 -8.88 -24.98
N TYR A 185 -6.22 -9.55 -26.14
CA TYR A 185 -6.99 -9.10 -27.30
C TYR A 185 -8.50 -8.89 -27.02
N ALA A 186 -9.05 -9.38 -25.89
CA ALA A 186 -10.39 -8.99 -25.47
C ALA A 186 -10.49 -7.48 -25.12
N GLY A 187 -9.37 -6.76 -25.04
CA GLY A 187 -9.33 -5.30 -25.11
C GLY A 187 -9.99 -4.69 -26.36
N HIS A 188 -10.15 -5.46 -27.45
CA HIS A 188 -11.02 -5.13 -28.59
C HIS A 188 -12.46 -5.62 -28.37
N TYR A 189 -12.63 -6.92 -28.09
CA TYR A 189 -13.94 -7.55 -27.97
C TYR A 189 -14.84 -6.87 -26.93
N VAL A 190 -14.29 -6.58 -25.75
CA VAL A 190 -15.04 -6.08 -24.59
C VAL A 190 -15.57 -4.67 -24.85
N PRO A 191 -14.78 -3.66 -25.27
CA PRO A 191 -15.30 -2.35 -25.67
C PRO A 191 -16.30 -2.42 -26.82
N GLN A 192 -16.04 -3.21 -27.88
CA GLN A 192 -16.93 -3.28 -29.05
C GLN A 192 -18.30 -3.88 -28.70
N LEU A 193 -18.33 -5.00 -27.98
CA LEU A 193 -19.57 -5.59 -27.46
C LEU A 193 -20.26 -4.63 -26.48
N SER A 194 -19.51 -3.97 -25.60
CA SER A 194 -20.04 -2.95 -24.68
C SER A 194 -20.68 -1.77 -25.42
N GLN A 195 -20.10 -1.34 -26.55
CA GLN A 195 -20.65 -0.28 -27.39
C GLN A 195 -21.96 -0.71 -28.05
N LEU A 196 -22.00 -1.94 -28.58
CA LEU A 196 -23.20 -2.51 -29.19
C LEU A 196 -24.34 -2.64 -28.17
N VAL A 197 -24.07 -3.21 -26.99
CA VAL A 197 -25.03 -3.30 -25.88
C VAL A 197 -25.50 -1.92 -25.45
N TYR A 198 -24.60 -0.96 -25.21
CA TYR A 198 -24.94 0.40 -24.80
C TYR A 198 -25.83 1.11 -25.83
N ARG A 199 -25.47 1.09 -27.12
CA ARG A 199 -26.24 1.73 -28.18
C ARG A 199 -27.61 1.11 -28.38
N LYS A 200 -27.73 -0.22 -28.31
CA LYS A 200 -29.01 -0.94 -28.39
C LYS A 200 -29.90 -0.66 -27.17
N ASN A 201 -29.33 -0.64 -25.97
CA ASN A 201 -30.05 -0.31 -24.74
C ASN A 201 -30.67 1.10 -24.75
N LYS A 202 -30.04 2.08 -25.42
CA LYS A 202 -30.56 3.46 -25.49
C LYS A 202 -31.85 3.61 -26.30
N VAL A 203 -32.16 2.68 -27.20
CA VAL A 203 -33.37 2.72 -28.04
C VAL A 203 -34.48 1.78 -27.54
N ILE A 204 -34.21 0.98 -26.50
CA ILE A 204 -35.17 0.04 -25.92
C ILE A 204 -35.69 0.62 -24.60
N GLN A 205 -37.01 0.69 -24.46
CA GLN A 205 -37.64 1.01 -23.17
C GLN A 205 -37.50 -0.21 -22.24
N ASN A 206 -36.81 -0.04 -21.11
CA ASN A 206 -36.50 -1.10 -20.13
C ASN A 206 -35.71 -2.29 -20.74
N PRO A 207 -34.44 -2.09 -21.14
CA PRO A 207 -33.64 -3.17 -21.73
C PRO A 207 -33.43 -4.34 -20.76
N ILE A 208 -33.49 -5.58 -21.29
CA ILE A 208 -33.27 -6.80 -20.50
C ILE A 208 -31.83 -6.91 -19.98
N ILE A 209 -30.87 -6.36 -20.71
CA ILE A 209 -29.45 -6.30 -20.32
C ILE A 209 -29.24 -5.04 -19.49
N ASN A 210 -29.26 -5.14 -18.17
CA ASN A 210 -28.97 -4.02 -17.26
C ASN A 210 -27.45 -3.81 -17.14
N PHE A 211 -26.85 -3.39 -18.26
CA PHE A 211 -25.42 -3.18 -18.43
C PHE A 211 -24.91 -2.00 -17.60
N LYS A 212 -23.83 -2.22 -16.84
CA LYS A 212 -23.30 -1.26 -15.86
C LYS A 212 -21.88 -0.77 -16.16
N GLY A 213 -21.12 -1.50 -16.96
CA GLY A 213 -19.71 -1.22 -17.16
C GLY A 213 -18.92 -2.43 -17.64
N PHE A 214 -17.64 -2.22 -17.92
CA PHE A 214 -16.75 -3.28 -18.33
C PHE A 214 -15.38 -3.21 -17.64
N MET A 215 -14.67 -4.33 -17.67
CA MET A 215 -13.32 -4.47 -17.12
C MET A 215 -12.41 -5.12 -18.16
N VAL A 216 -11.17 -4.65 -18.30
CA VAL A 216 -10.17 -5.35 -19.12
C VAL A 216 -8.82 -5.47 -18.42
N GLY A 217 -8.20 -6.63 -18.53
CA GLY A 217 -6.85 -6.93 -18.07
C GLY A 217 -5.85 -6.94 -19.22
N ASN A 218 -4.63 -6.42 -18.99
CA ASN A 218 -3.47 -6.55 -19.88
C ASN A 218 -3.87 -6.43 -21.37
N ALA A 219 -4.57 -5.34 -21.69
CA ALA A 219 -5.54 -5.32 -22.78
C ALA A 219 -5.07 -4.51 -23.99
N VAL A 220 -5.04 -5.13 -25.16
CA VAL A 220 -4.75 -4.43 -26.44
C VAL A 220 -5.84 -3.36 -26.65
N THR A 221 -5.43 -2.10 -26.77
CA THR A 221 -6.32 -0.94 -26.69
C THR A 221 -6.06 0.09 -27.79
N ASP A 222 -4.81 0.30 -28.19
CA ASP A 222 -4.41 1.26 -29.22
C ASP A 222 -3.02 0.93 -29.77
N ASP A 223 -2.95 0.40 -30.99
CA ASP A 223 -1.74 -0.19 -31.60
C ASP A 223 -0.51 0.73 -31.48
N TYR A 224 -0.69 2.04 -31.64
CA TYR A 224 0.40 3.01 -31.55
C TYR A 224 0.95 3.12 -30.12
N ASN A 225 0.07 3.32 -29.14
CA ASN A 225 0.46 3.49 -27.74
C ASN A 225 0.96 2.18 -27.14
N ASP A 226 0.34 1.06 -27.52
CA ASP A 226 0.72 -0.27 -27.08
C ASP A 226 2.09 -0.67 -27.66
N TYR A 227 2.36 -0.46 -28.97
CA TYR A 227 3.70 -0.67 -29.53
C TYR A 227 4.79 0.17 -28.84
N ILE A 228 4.56 1.48 -28.66
CA ILE A 228 5.53 2.36 -28.00
C ILE A 228 5.81 1.88 -26.57
N GLY A 229 4.76 1.53 -25.82
CA GLY A 229 4.89 1.01 -24.46
C GLY A 229 5.58 -0.34 -24.41
N THR A 230 5.25 -1.27 -25.31
CA THR A 230 5.84 -2.62 -25.38
C THR A 230 7.34 -2.56 -25.67
N PHE A 231 7.77 -1.78 -26.65
CA PHE A 231 9.20 -1.66 -26.98
C PHE A 231 9.98 -0.96 -25.86
N GLU A 232 9.40 0.03 -25.19
CA GLU A 232 10.02 0.66 -24.01
C GLU A 232 10.12 -0.31 -22.84
N TYR A 233 9.10 -1.14 -22.60
CA TYR A 233 9.13 -2.16 -21.55
C TYR A 233 10.22 -3.19 -21.83
N TRP A 234 10.28 -3.74 -23.04
CA TRP A 234 11.33 -4.69 -23.43
C TRP A 234 12.73 -4.10 -23.23
N TRP A 235 12.97 -2.88 -23.68
CA TRP A 235 14.25 -2.20 -23.53
C TRP A 235 14.59 -1.90 -22.05
N SER A 236 13.65 -1.33 -21.30
CA SER A 236 13.88 -0.95 -19.88
C SER A 236 14.09 -2.15 -18.95
N HIS A 237 13.60 -3.33 -19.31
CA HIS A 237 13.83 -4.58 -18.60
C HIS A 237 15.04 -5.38 -19.13
N GLY A 238 15.79 -4.83 -20.09
CA GLY A 238 17.01 -5.43 -20.64
C GLY A 238 16.77 -6.65 -21.54
N LEU A 239 15.59 -6.75 -22.13
CA LEU A 239 15.16 -7.87 -22.99
C LEU A 239 15.59 -7.71 -24.46
N ILE A 240 15.87 -6.48 -24.90
CA ILE A 240 16.28 -6.14 -26.27
C ILE A 240 17.43 -5.12 -26.28
N SER A 241 18.18 -5.05 -27.38
CA SER A 241 19.28 -4.11 -27.54
C SER A 241 18.82 -2.67 -27.86
N ASP A 242 19.68 -1.68 -27.57
CA ASP A 242 19.46 -0.27 -27.96
C ASP A 242 19.16 -0.11 -29.45
N LYS A 243 19.80 -0.94 -30.29
CA LYS A 243 19.59 -0.95 -31.75
C LYS A 243 18.19 -1.44 -32.08
N THR A 244 17.81 -2.62 -31.59
CA THR A 244 16.48 -3.21 -31.83
C THR A 244 15.36 -2.28 -31.33
N TYR A 245 15.53 -1.68 -30.16
CA TYR A 245 14.60 -0.67 -29.62
C TYR A 245 14.49 0.58 -30.51
N SER A 246 15.62 1.08 -31.03
CA SER A 246 15.62 2.23 -31.96
C SER A 246 14.92 1.91 -33.28
N ASP A 247 15.19 0.75 -33.87
CA ASP A 247 14.63 0.35 -35.15
C ASP A 247 13.11 0.06 -35.06
N LEU A 248 12.68 -0.65 -33.99
CA LEU A 248 11.26 -0.93 -33.72
C LEU A 248 10.43 0.35 -33.63
N LYS A 249 10.90 1.35 -32.86
CA LYS A 249 10.20 2.65 -32.70
C LYS A 249 10.05 3.46 -33.99
N VAL A 250 10.86 3.18 -35.02
CA VAL A 250 10.75 3.83 -36.33
C VAL A 250 9.83 3.04 -37.26
N ALA A 251 9.94 1.71 -37.27
CA ALA A 251 9.25 0.87 -38.25
C ALA A 251 7.78 0.55 -37.89
N CYS A 252 7.49 0.29 -36.61
CA CYS A 252 6.25 -0.37 -36.17
C CYS A 252 5.08 0.53 -35.72
N PRO A 253 5.25 1.65 -34.98
CA PRO A 253 4.11 2.29 -34.27
C PRO A 253 2.93 2.74 -35.14
N SER A 254 3.16 3.02 -36.43
CA SER A 254 2.11 3.44 -37.38
C SER A 254 1.44 2.26 -38.11
N GLN A 255 1.64 1.03 -37.67
CA GLN A 255 1.13 -0.20 -38.30
C GLN A 255 -0.01 -0.81 -37.49
N SER A 256 -0.47 -2.00 -37.85
CA SER A 256 -1.47 -2.76 -37.07
C SER A 256 -0.79 -3.84 -36.25
N SER A 257 -1.29 -4.11 -35.03
CA SER A 257 -0.81 -5.24 -34.20
C SER A 257 -0.96 -6.58 -34.90
N GLU A 258 -2.15 -6.84 -35.45
CA GLU A 258 -2.52 -8.10 -36.12
C GLU A 258 -2.02 -8.16 -37.57
N HIS A 259 -1.87 -6.99 -38.21
CA HIS A 259 -1.41 -6.88 -39.60
C HIS A 259 -0.16 -5.99 -39.73
N PRO A 260 0.97 -6.38 -39.11
CA PRO A 260 2.23 -5.66 -39.23
C PRO A 260 2.83 -5.85 -40.62
N SER A 261 3.65 -4.89 -41.05
CA SER A 261 4.45 -5.06 -42.26
C SER A 261 5.56 -6.08 -42.05
N VAL A 262 6.03 -6.68 -43.14
CA VAL A 262 7.17 -7.61 -43.14
C VAL A 262 8.39 -7.03 -42.41
N GLN A 263 8.65 -5.72 -42.56
CA GLN A 263 9.76 -5.05 -41.87
C GLN A 263 9.56 -4.99 -40.34
N CYS A 264 8.35 -4.67 -39.88
CA CYS A 264 8.04 -4.65 -38.45
C CYS A 264 8.08 -6.07 -37.86
N LEU A 265 7.53 -7.06 -38.57
CA LEU A 265 7.57 -8.46 -38.18
C LEU A 265 9.01 -8.99 -38.08
N GLN A 266 9.89 -8.65 -39.02
CA GLN A 266 11.31 -9.00 -38.95
C GLN A 266 12.00 -8.43 -37.71
N LEU A 267 11.72 -7.18 -37.35
CA LEU A 267 12.30 -6.56 -36.15
C LEU A 267 11.73 -7.14 -34.85
N GLN A 268 10.44 -7.52 -34.83
CA GLN A 268 9.83 -8.24 -33.71
C GLN A 268 10.44 -9.65 -33.55
N ASN A 269 10.74 -10.34 -34.65
CA ASN A 269 11.46 -11.62 -34.60
C ASN A 269 12.88 -11.44 -34.06
N THR A 270 13.61 -10.39 -34.45
CA THR A 270 14.91 -10.05 -33.85
C THR A 270 14.80 -9.76 -32.35
N ALA A 271 13.75 -9.06 -31.90
CA ALA A 271 13.49 -8.85 -30.48
C ALA A 271 13.23 -10.17 -29.73
N ALA A 272 12.45 -11.09 -30.31
CA ALA A 272 12.20 -12.40 -29.73
C ALA A 272 13.48 -13.28 -29.67
N GLU A 273 14.36 -13.17 -30.67
CA GLU A 273 15.69 -13.81 -30.64
C GLU A 273 16.60 -13.23 -29.55
N GLU A 274 16.57 -11.91 -29.32
CA GLU A 274 17.31 -11.25 -28.23
C GLU A 274 16.79 -11.64 -26.83
N MET A 275 15.47 -11.81 -26.67
CA MET A 275 14.82 -12.27 -25.44
C MET A 275 15.21 -13.71 -25.05
N GLY A 276 15.29 -14.60 -26.03
CA GLY A 276 15.57 -16.03 -25.81
C GLY A 276 14.45 -16.79 -25.11
N ASN A 277 14.80 -17.88 -24.40
CA ASN A 277 13.83 -18.77 -23.74
C ASN A 277 13.37 -18.21 -22.38
N ILE A 278 12.55 -17.16 -22.44
CA ILE A 278 11.79 -16.58 -21.32
C ILE A 278 10.29 -16.83 -21.50
N ASP A 279 9.52 -16.62 -20.44
CA ASP A 279 8.05 -16.60 -20.53
C ASP A 279 7.61 -15.15 -20.76
N PRO A 280 7.07 -14.78 -21.94
CA PRO A 280 6.66 -13.41 -22.22
C PRO A 280 5.43 -13.01 -21.39
N TYR A 281 4.60 -13.98 -20.98
CA TYR A 281 3.44 -13.72 -20.14
C TYR A 281 3.85 -13.38 -18.70
N SER A 282 5.04 -13.76 -18.25
CA SER A 282 5.61 -13.28 -16.98
C SER A 282 7.13 -13.39 -16.97
N ILE A 283 7.83 -12.28 -17.20
CA ILE A 283 9.28 -12.27 -17.47
C ILE A 283 10.17 -12.75 -16.31
N TYR A 284 9.60 -12.90 -15.10
CA TYR A 284 10.28 -13.42 -13.91
C TYR A 284 9.87 -14.86 -13.56
N SER A 285 8.92 -15.44 -14.30
CA SER A 285 8.48 -16.84 -14.16
C SER A 285 9.42 -17.81 -14.91
N PRO A 286 9.48 -19.09 -14.50
CA PRO A 286 10.13 -20.13 -15.30
C PRO A 286 9.34 -20.43 -16.58
N THR A 287 9.99 -20.99 -17.61
CA THR A 287 9.32 -21.44 -18.85
C THR A 287 8.82 -22.90 -18.80
N CYS A 288 7.80 -23.22 -19.61
CA CYS A 288 7.23 -24.56 -19.71
C CYS A 288 8.06 -25.54 -20.58
N ASN A 289 9.29 -25.85 -20.15
CA ASN A 289 10.15 -26.84 -20.80
C ASN A 289 9.67 -28.29 -20.53
N THR A 290 9.74 -29.15 -21.53
CA THR A 290 9.28 -30.56 -21.49
C THR A 290 9.99 -31.42 -20.44
N SER A 291 11.24 -31.09 -20.10
CA SER A 291 12.05 -31.85 -19.13
C SER A 291 11.81 -31.49 -17.66
N THR A 292 11.14 -30.36 -17.37
CA THR A 292 11.06 -29.77 -16.01
C THR A 292 9.79 -30.07 -15.23
N SER A 293 8.79 -30.71 -15.85
CA SER A 293 7.54 -31.16 -15.17
C SER A 293 7.79 -32.02 -13.92
N SER A 294 8.92 -32.73 -13.86
CA SER A 294 9.35 -33.53 -12.70
C SER A 294 10.06 -32.74 -11.58
N PHE A 295 10.43 -31.47 -11.82
CA PHE A 295 11.29 -30.68 -10.92
C PHE A 295 10.53 -29.70 -10.02
N PHE A 296 9.30 -29.32 -10.38
CA PHE A 296 8.48 -28.37 -9.63
C PHE A 296 8.17 -28.81 -8.18
N HIS A 297 8.25 -30.11 -7.87
CA HIS A 297 8.03 -30.62 -6.53
C HIS A 297 9.16 -30.31 -5.50
N LYS A 298 10.32 -29.78 -5.91
CA LYS A 298 11.49 -29.63 -4.99
C LYS A 298 11.88 -28.22 -4.57
N ARG A 299 11.35 -27.16 -5.19
CA ARG A 299 11.63 -25.77 -4.74
C ARG A 299 10.53 -25.23 -3.83
N LYS A 300 10.60 -25.58 -2.53
CA LYS A 300 9.93 -24.83 -1.44
C LYS A 300 10.60 -23.47 -1.19
N GLY A 301 10.80 -22.67 -2.24
CA GLY A 301 11.27 -21.29 -2.10
C GLY A 301 10.14 -20.41 -1.59
N HIS A 302 10.18 -20.01 -0.32
CA HIS A 302 9.41 -18.86 0.15
C HIS A 302 10.09 -17.59 -0.38
N TYR A 303 9.75 -17.19 -1.61
CA TYR A 303 10.02 -15.84 -2.09
C TYR A 303 8.87 -14.95 -1.63
N PRO A 304 9.09 -13.95 -0.73
CA PRO A 304 7.98 -13.19 -0.15
C PRO A 304 7.22 -12.27 -1.13
N TRP A 305 7.70 -12.15 -2.37
CA TRP A 305 7.16 -11.28 -3.42
C TRP A 305 6.44 -12.04 -4.54
N MET A 306 6.53 -13.37 -4.58
CA MET A 306 5.77 -14.21 -5.53
C MET A 306 4.78 -15.03 -4.74
N SER A 307 3.49 -14.76 -4.98
CA SER A 307 2.39 -15.61 -4.58
C SER A 307 2.44 -16.96 -5.31
N ARG A 308 1.53 -17.87 -4.98
CA ARG A 308 1.77 -19.32 -5.12
C ARG A 308 1.83 -19.78 -6.57
N ALA A 309 3.05 -20.01 -7.06
CA ALA A 309 3.38 -20.92 -8.16
C ALA A 309 2.45 -20.80 -9.37
N TYR A 310 2.53 -19.66 -10.07
CA TYR A 310 2.22 -19.61 -11.49
C TYR A 310 2.95 -20.77 -12.20
N ASP A 311 2.18 -21.65 -12.84
CA ASP A 311 2.69 -22.77 -13.62
C ASP A 311 2.46 -22.47 -15.11
N PRO A 312 3.52 -22.20 -15.90
CA PRO A 312 3.41 -21.88 -17.33
C PRO A 312 2.92 -23.07 -18.19
N CYS A 313 2.74 -24.25 -17.59
CA CYS A 313 2.26 -25.44 -18.28
C CYS A 313 0.75 -25.67 -18.11
N THR A 314 0.03 -24.81 -17.38
CA THR A 314 -1.39 -25.01 -17.01
C THR A 314 -2.29 -25.23 -18.25
N VAL A 315 -2.12 -24.42 -19.30
CA VAL A 315 -2.80 -24.58 -20.59
C VAL A 315 -2.65 -26.00 -21.21
N ARG A 316 -1.49 -26.65 -21.07
CA ARG A 316 -1.28 -28.02 -21.58
C ARG A 316 -2.14 -29.04 -20.81
N TYR A 317 -2.40 -28.80 -19.53
CA TYR A 317 -3.29 -29.65 -18.73
C TYR A 317 -4.75 -29.45 -19.14
N ALA A 318 -5.13 -28.22 -19.52
CA ALA A 318 -6.44 -27.94 -20.13
C ALA A 318 -6.64 -28.69 -21.46
N GLN A 319 -5.66 -28.65 -22.37
CA GLN A 319 -5.71 -29.43 -23.62
C GLN A 319 -5.93 -30.93 -23.38
N VAL A 320 -5.30 -31.52 -22.37
CA VAL A 320 -5.52 -32.94 -22.02
C VAL A 320 -6.92 -33.14 -21.44
N TYR A 321 -7.32 -32.33 -20.47
CA TYR A 321 -8.58 -32.49 -19.73
C TYR A 321 -9.82 -32.32 -20.62
N TYR A 322 -9.89 -31.26 -21.42
CA TYR A 322 -11.05 -30.98 -22.27
C TYR A 322 -11.16 -31.87 -23.51
N ASN A 323 -10.13 -32.66 -23.83
CA ASN A 323 -10.21 -33.73 -24.82
C ASN A 323 -10.60 -35.11 -24.25
N LEU A 324 -10.83 -35.23 -22.93
CA LEU A 324 -11.39 -36.46 -22.35
C LEU A 324 -12.88 -36.61 -22.73
N PRO A 325 -13.31 -37.76 -23.30
CA PRO A 325 -14.71 -37.96 -23.71
C PRO A 325 -15.72 -37.77 -22.57
N GLU A 326 -15.37 -38.19 -21.35
CA GLU A 326 -16.17 -38.01 -20.15
C GLU A 326 -16.32 -36.54 -19.73
N VAL A 327 -15.32 -35.70 -19.98
CA VAL A 327 -15.36 -34.25 -19.71
C VAL A 327 -16.24 -33.55 -20.74
N GLN A 328 -16.07 -33.87 -22.03
CA GLN A 328 -16.93 -33.32 -23.10
C GLN A 328 -18.40 -33.72 -22.90
N THR A 329 -18.66 -34.97 -22.50
CA THR A 329 -20.02 -35.44 -22.17
C THR A 329 -20.61 -34.67 -20.99
N ALA A 330 -19.86 -34.50 -19.89
CA ALA A 330 -20.33 -33.77 -18.71
C ALA A 330 -20.53 -32.26 -18.96
N LEU A 331 -19.81 -31.67 -19.92
CA LEU A 331 -19.95 -30.29 -20.37
C LEU A 331 -21.03 -30.09 -21.45
N HIS A 332 -21.70 -31.14 -21.92
CA HIS A 332 -22.59 -31.08 -23.09
C HIS A 332 -21.90 -30.45 -24.32
N ALA A 333 -20.59 -30.68 -24.44
CA ALA A 333 -19.73 -30.16 -25.49
C ALA A 333 -19.58 -31.16 -26.65
N ASN A 334 -19.03 -30.71 -27.78
CA ASN A 334 -18.74 -31.56 -28.94
C ASN A 334 -19.97 -32.31 -29.51
N VAL A 335 -21.17 -31.75 -29.35
CA VAL A 335 -22.45 -32.41 -29.70
C VAL A 335 -22.63 -32.71 -31.20
N THR A 336 -21.83 -32.09 -32.06
CA THR A 336 -21.84 -32.30 -33.52
C THR A 336 -20.77 -33.26 -34.02
N GLY A 337 -19.85 -33.73 -33.17
CA GLY A 337 -18.64 -34.44 -33.61
C GLY A 337 -17.73 -33.52 -34.41
N LEU A 338 -17.14 -32.52 -33.74
CA LEU A 338 -16.19 -31.58 -34.30
C LEU A 338 -15.07 -32.31 -35.06
N ASN A 339 -14.70 -31.80 -36.22
CA ASN A 339 -13.65 -32.37 -37.08
C ASN A 339 -12.22 -31.99 -36.64
N TYR A 340 -12.08 -31.36 -35.48
CA TYR A 340 -10.83 -30.98 -34.84
C TYR A 340 -10.88 -31.34 -33.34
N THR A 341 -9.70 -31.58 -32.75
CA THR A 341 -9.53 -31.71 -31.30
C THR A 341 -9.68 -30.34 -30.63
N TRP A 342 -10.26 -30.28 -29.43
CA TRP A 342 -10.32 -29.03 -28.67
C TRP A 342 -8.90 -28.50 -28.41
N LYS A 343 -8.73 -27.19 -28.56
CA LYS A 343 -7.49 -26.47 -28.26
C LYS A 343 -7.79 -25.24 -27.41
N ASP A 344 -6.78 -24.83 -26.66
CA ASP A 344 -6.64 -23.56 -25.97
C ASP A 344 -6.77 -22.36 -26.89
N CYS A 345 -6.10 -22.37 -28.04
CA CYS A 345 -6.24 -21.35 -29.07
C CYS A 345 -6.43 -21.99 -30.46
N SER A 346 -7.20 -21.32 -31.31
CA SER A 346 -7.54 -21.79 -32.65
C SER A 346 -6.63 -21.15 -33.70
N ASP A 347 -5.63 -21.91 -34.17
CA ASP A 347 -4.61 -21.41 -35.11
C ASP A 347 -5.25 -20.75 -36.35
N ILE A 348 -6.32 -21.35 -36.90
CA ILE A 348 -7.02 -20.84 -38.09
C ILE A 348 -7.71 -19.50 -37.80
N VAL A 349 -8.31 -19.33 -36.61
CA VAL A 349 -8.97 -18.07 -36.23
C VAL A 349 -7.94 -16.96 -36.06
N GLY A 350 -6.77 -17.26 -35.47
CA GLY A 350 -5.68 -16.29 -35.34
C GLY A 350 -5.02 -15.94 -36.68
N GLU A 351 -4.67 -16.92 -37.50
CA GLU A 351 -3.97 -16.71 -38.79
C GLU A 351 -4.83 -15.95 -39.82
N TYR A 352 -6.15 -16.14 -39.79
CA TYR A 352 -7.09 -15.54 -40.74
C TYR A 352 -8.01 -14.47 -40.12
N TRP A 353 -7.56 -13.81 -39.05
CA TRP A 353 -8.25 -12.65 -38.48
C TRP A 353 -8.30 -11.50 -39.51
N VAL A 354 -9.47 -10.92 -39.76
CA VAL A 354 -9.68 -9.99 -40.89
C VAL A 354 -9.73 -8.53 -40.46
N ASP A 355 -10.67 -8.15 -39.60
CA ASP A 355 -10.84 -6.77 -39.15
C ASP A 355 -10.38 -6.60 -37.70
N SER A 356 -9.42 -5.69 -37.52
CA SER A 356 -8.86 -5.23 -36.25
C SER A 356 -8.69 -3.70 -36.32
N PRO A 357 -9.59 -2.89 -35.72
CA PRO A 357 -9.48 -1.44 -35.72
C PRO A 357 -8.41 -0.99 -34.73
N ARG A 358 -7.42 -0.23 -35.20
CA ARG A 358 -6.18 0.15 -34.47
C ARG A 358 -6.32 0.92 -33.14
N SER A 359 -7.54 1.20 -32.68
CA SER A 359 -7.79 2.02 -31.50
C SER A 359 -9.21 1.84 -30.97
N MET A 360 -9.31 1.39 -29.73
CA MET A 360 -10.55 1.35 -28.97
C MET A 360 -10.82 2.66 -28.22
N LEU A 361 -9.86 3.59 -28.16
CA LEU A 361 -9.99 4.86 -27.44
C LEU A 361 -11.25 5.69 -27.80
N PRO A 362 -11.76 5.71 -29.05
CA PRO A 362 -13.04 6.36 -29.37
C PRO A 362 -14.23 5.71 -28.65
N ILE A 363 -14.21 4.39 -28.47
CA ILE A 363 -15.25 3.64 -27.75
C ILE A 363 -15.19 3.97 -26.27
N TYR A 364 -13.99 3.96 -25.66
CA TYR A 364 -13.81 4.38 -24.27
C TYR A 364 -14.39 5.79 -24.03
N LYS A 365 -14.11 6.75 -24.92
CA LYS A 365 -14.65 8.13 -24.84
C LYS A 365 -16.18 8.17 -24.90
N GLU A 366 -16.82 7.36 -25.75
CA GLU A 366 -18.28 7.23 -25.81
C GLU A 366 -18.87 6.64 -24.51
N LEU A 367 -18.29 5.55 -24.02
CA LEU A 367 -18.84 4.80 -22.89
C LEU A 367 -18.61 5.52 -21.54
N ILE A 368 -17.48 6.21 -21.37
CA ILE A 368 -17.24 7.16 -20.27
C ILE A 368 -18.28 8.27 -20.29
N SER A 369 -18.55 8.85 -21.47
CA SER A 369 -19.58 9.89 -21.64
C SER A 369 -21.00 9.36 -21.39
N GLY A 370 -21.23 8.06 -21.60
CA GLY A 370 -22.45 7.33 -21.24
C GLY A 370 -22.62 7.05 -19.75
N GLY A 371 -21.62 7.36 -18.91
CA GLY A 371 -21.66 7.12 -17.46
C GLY A 371 -21.46 5.66 -17.07
N LEU A 372 -20.96 4.82 -17.98
CA LEU A 372 -20.59 3.44 -17.68
C LEU A 372 -19.31 3.40 -16.82
N ARG A 373 -19.20 2.39 -15.97
CA ARG A 373 -18.04 2.20 -15.12
C ARG A 373 -16.98 1.40 -15.89
N ILE A 374 -15.78 1.95 -16.07
CA ILE A 374 -14.69 1.27 -16.76
C ILE A 374 -13.55 0.99 -15.78
N TRP A 375 -13.10 -0.26 -15.77
CA TRP A 375 -11.89 -0.68 -15.09
C TRP A 375 -10.87 -1.20 -16.09
N VAL A 376 -9.62 -0.78 -15.92
CA VAL A 376 -8.47 -1.34 -16.62
C VAL A 376 -7.50 -1.84 -15.57
N TYR A 377 -6.92 -3.02 -15.78
CA TYR A 377 -5.84 -3.51 -14.92
C TYR A 377 -4.66 -4.06 -15.72
N SER A 378 -3.48 -4.04 -15.12
CA SER A 378 -2.26 -4.62 -15.70
C SER A 378 -1.42 -5.33 -14.64
N GLY A 379 -0.97 -6.55 -14.91
CA GLY A 379 0.21 -7.11 -14.25
C GLY A 379 1.47 -6.31 -14.61
N ASP A 380 2.40 -6.16 -13.66
CA ASP A 380 3.66 -5.42 -13.88
C ASP A 380 4.85 -6.28 -14.34
N SER A 381 4.67 -7.60 -14.54
CA SER A 381 5.66 -8.51 -15.14
C SER A 381 5.29 -9.07 -16.52
N ASP A 382 4.14 -8.68 -17.09
CA ASP A 382 3.76 -8.98 -18.47
C ASP A 382 4.65 -8.25 -19.49
N SER A 383 5.11 -8.93 -20.54
CA SER A 383 5.78 -8.31 -21.70
C SER A 383 5.01 -8.37 -23.01
N VAL A 384 3.85 -9.03 -23.05
CA VAL A 384 2.96 -9.11 -24.23
C VAL A 384 2.15 -7.83 -24.35
N VAL A 385 1.43 -7.44 -23.30
CA VAL A 385 0.66 -6.17 -23.23
C VAL A 385 1.01 -5.42 -21.94
N PRO A 386 2.26 -4.93 -21.82
CA PRO A 386 2.80 -4.40 -20.58
C PRO A 386 2.07 -3.16 -20.05
N LEU A 387 2.24 -2.96 -18.74
CA LEU A 387 1.83 -1.78 -17.97
C LEU A 387 2.10 -0.43 -18.69
N THR A 388 3.21 -0.32 -19.42
CA THR A 388 3.59 0.88 -20.18
C THR A 388 2.63 1.20 -21.33
N GLY A 389 2.25 0.21 -22.13
CA GLY A 389 1.29 0.38 -23.24
C GLY A 389 -0.08 0.81 -22.71
N THR A 390 -0.58 0.09 -21.71
CA THR A 390 -1.83 0.43 -21.01
C THR A 390 -1.80 1.88 -20.47
N ARG A 391 -0.69 2.32 -19.88
CA ARG A 391 -0.52 3.70 -19.38
C ARG A 391 -0.56 4.74 -20.51
N TYR A 392 0.07 4.48 -21.65
CA TYR A 392 0.03 5.38 -22.79
C TYR A 392 -1.37 5.48 -23.41
N SER A 393 -2.02 4.33 -23.58
CA SER A 393 -3.42 4.24 -24.05
C SER A 393 -4.39 5.01 -23.13
N ILE A 394 -4.26 4.89 -21.80
CA ILE A 394 -5.05 5.67 -20.83
C ILE A 394 -4.69 7.17 -20.88
N ASN A 395 -3.41 7.52 -21.02
CA ASN A 395 -2.98 8.93 -21.14
C ASN A 395 -3.56 9.60 -22.40
N ALA A 396 -3.64 8.88 -23.52
CA ALA A 396 -4.23 9.35 -24.78
C ALA A 396 -5.76 9.59 -24.71
N LEU A 397 -6.44 9.10 -23.66
CA LEU A 397 -7.83 9.49 -23.37
C LEU A 397 -7.94 10.92 -22.80
N ASN A 398 -6.85 11.48 -22.25
CA ASN A 398 -6.79 12.80 -21.61
C ASN A 398 -7.87 13.02 -20.54
N LEU A 399 -8.04 12.03 -19.66
CA LEU A 399 -9.04 12.06 -18.58
C LEU A 399 -8.52 12.85 -17.37
N SER A 400 -9.40 13.59 -16.71
CA SER A 400 -9.06 14.27 -15.45
C SER A 400 -8.86 13.25 -14.32
N THR A 401 -7.69 13.28 -13.67
CA THR A 401 -7.42 12.52 -12.44
C THR A 401 -8.32 13.02 -11.30
N LEU A 402 -8.92 12.08 -10.56
CA LEU A 402 -9.73 12.30 -9.35
C LEU A 402 -8.99 11.82 -8.09
N VAL A 403 -8.20 10.75 -8.20
CA VAL A 403 -7.30 10.27 -7.14
C VAL A 403 -5.96 9.93 -7.78
N ASP A 404 -4.89 10.55 -7.26
CA ASP A 404 -3.53 10.38 -7.75
C ASP A 404 -2.99 8.95 -7.57
N TRP A 405 -1.95 8.64 -8.35
CA TRP A 405 -1.24 7.36 -8.32
C TRP A 405 -0.82 6.98 -6.89
N SER A 406 -1.40 5.90 -6.35
CA SER A 406 -1.18 5.50 -4.96
C SER A 406 -1.16 3.97 -4.79
N PRO A 407 -0.33 3.43 -3.88
CA PRO A 407 -0.24 2.00 -3.65
C PRO A 407 -1.46 1.46 -2.92
N TRP A 408 -1.93 0.28 -3.34
CA TRP A 408 -2.85 -0.55 -2.57
C TRP A 408 -2.08 -1.70 -1.91
N TYR A 409 -2.62 -2.23 -0.81
CA TYR A 409 -1.91 -3.16 0.06
C TYR A 409 -2.73 -4.42 0.33
N ASP A 410 -2.16 -5.61 0.09
CA ASP A 410 -2.64 -6.86 0.68
C ASP A 410 -1.77 -7.28 1.85
N HIS A 411 -2.41 -7.70 2.95
CA HIS A 411 -1.80 -8.18 4.19
C HIS A 411 -0.66 -7.34 4.82
N GLY A 412 -0.41 -6.12 4.34
CA GLY A 412 0.65 -5.21 4.77
C GLY A 412 1.81 -5.06 3.78
N SER A 413 1.84 -5.87 2.73
CA SER A 413 2.68 -5.73 1.54
C SER A 413 1.98 -4.86 0.49
N VAL A 414 2.74 -4.26 -0.43
CA VAL A 414 2.14 -3.61 -1.61
C VAL A 414 1.62 -4.71 -2.53
N GLY A 415 0.32 -4.66 -2.84
CA GLY A 415 -0.28 -5.54 -3.85
C GLY A 415 -0.22 -4.93 -5.26
N GLY A 416 0.00 -3.62 -5.34
CA GLY A 416 0.18 -2.88 -6.58
C GLY A 416 -0.18 -1.41 -6.39
N TRP A 417 -0.57 -0.73 -7.46
CA TRP A 417 -0.94 0.68 -7.44
C TRP A 417 -2.27 0.93 -8.14
N SER A 418 -2.83 2.12 -7.94
CA SER A 418 -4.07 2.53 -8.62
C SER A 418 -4.11 4.03 -8.84
N GLN A 419 -4.86 4.45 -9.87
CA GLN A 419 -5.18 5.84 -10.16
C GLN A 419 -6.63 5.91 -10.66
N ILE A 420 -7.38 6.89 -10.17
CA ILE A 420 -8.80 7.03 -10.51
C ILE A 420 -8.96 8.28 -11.36
N TYR A 421 -9.53 8.12 -12.54
CA TYR A 421 -9.87 9.18 -13.47
C TYR A 421 -11.39 9.39 -13.52
N LYS A 422 -11.83 10.48 -14.13
CA LYS A 422 -13.25 10.73 -14.38
C LYS A 422 -13.83 9.72 -15.38
N GLY A 423 -14.40 8.63 -14.87
CA GLY A 423 -15.08 7.57 -15.62
C GLY A 423 -14.26 6.29 -15.84
N LEU A 424 -12.99 6.26 -15.42
CA LEU A 424 -12.11 5.11 -15.55
C LEU A 424 -11.29 4.91 -14.28
N THR A 425 -11.20 3.67 -13.79
CA THR A 425 -10.29 3.29 -12.71
C THR A 425 -9.18 2.42 -13.28
N PHE A 426 -7.93 2.76 -13.00
CA PHE A 426 -6.77 1.98 -13.40
C PHE A 426 -6.10 1.36 -12.19
N VAL A 427 -5.74 0.07 -12.29
CA VAL A 427 -5.10 -0.71 -11.23
C VAL A 427 -3.89 -1.46 -11.81
N THR A 428 -2.82 -1.59 -11.04
CA THR A 428 -1.75 -2.54 -11.36
C THR A 428 -1.66 -3.59 -10.28
N VAL A 429 -1.16 -4.77 -10.66
CA VAL A 429 -0.96 -5.89 -9.74
C VAL A 429 0.52 -6.28 -9.76
N HIS A 430 1.14 -6.20 -8.59
CA HIS A 430 2.58 -6.32 -8.44
C HIS A 430 3.03 -7.78 -8.44
N GLY A 431 4.00 -8.10 -9.30
CA GLY A 431 4.49 -9.46 -9.54
C GLY A 431 3.53 -10.33 -10.36
N ALA A 432 2.48 -9.75 -10.95
CA ALA A 432 1.55 -10.46 -11.82
C ALA A 432 1.95 -10.32 -13.29
N GLY A 433 1.78 -11.42 -14.04
CA GLY A 433 2.00 -11.48 -15.48
C GLY A 433 0.81 -10.98 -16.29
N HIS A 434 0.67 -11.51 -17.50
CA HIS A 434 -0.43 -11.25 -18.42
C HIS A 434 -1.75 -11.71 -17.82
N GLU A 435 -1.82 -12.98 -17.40
CA GLU A 435 -2.95 -13.56 -16.69
C GLU A 435 -2.89 -13.17 -15.20
N VAL A 436 -3.77 -12.27 -14.77
CA VAL A 436 -3.71 -11.68 -13.42
C VAL A 436 -4.44 -12.55 -12.38
N LYS A 437 -3.82 -13.68 -12.03
CA LYS A 437 -4.38 -14.76 -11.18
C LYS A 437 -4.53 -14.38 -9.69
N ASP A 438 -3.58 -13.67 -9.11
CA ASP A 438 -3.52 -13.40 -7.66
C ASP A 438 -4.39 -12.22 -7.17
N CYS A 439 -5.62 -12.12 -7.71
CA CYS A 439 -6.59 -11.06 -7.39
C CYS A 439 -7.83 -11.59 -6.68
N THR A 440 -7.90 -11.47 -5.36
CA THR A 440 -9.06 -11.94 -4.58
C THR A 440 -10.25 -10.94 -4.60
N ALA A 441 -10.94 -10.60 -3.50
CA ALA A 441 -12.08 -9.63 -3.43
C ALA A 441 -11.99 -8.44 -2.39
N THR A 442 -11.32 -7.33 -2.73
CA THR A 442 -11.14 -6.05 -1.98
C THR A 442 -12.11 -5.04 -2.52
N PHE A 443 -12.45 -4.11 -1.64
CA PHE A 443 -13.27 -2.96 -1.95
C PHE A 443 -12.32 -1.79 -2.13
N ILE A 444 -12.00 -1.41 -3.39
CA ILE A 444 -11.65 -0.02 -3.67
C ILE A 444 -12.95 0.76 -3.44
N PRO A 445 -13.08 1.55 -2.36
CA PRO A 445 -14.32 2.26 -2.08
C PRO A 445 -14.34 3.49 -2.99
N LEU A 446 -14.93 3.35 -4.18
CA LEU A 446 -15.18 4.44 -5.11
C LEU A 446 -16.22 5.41 -4.50
N GLN A 447 -15.76 6.28 -3.61
CA GLN A 447 -16.55 7.37 -3.04
C GLN A 447 -16.56 8.56 -4.03
N ILE A 448 -17.31 8.42 -5.12
CA ILE A 448 -17.61 9.53 -6.04
C ILE A 448 -19.07 9.94 -5.82
N ALA A 449 -19.28 11.23 -5.61
CA ALA A 449 -20.57 11.77 -5.23
C ALA A 449 -21.60 11.74 -6.38
N ASN A 450 -22.62 10.89 -6.24
CA ASN A 450 -24.01 11.31 -6.39
C ASN A 450 -24.97 10.28 -5.76
N ASN A 451 -26.19 10.70 -5.45
CA ASN A 451 -27.15 9.91 -4.68
C ASN A 451 -27.49 8.55 -5.31
N SER A 452 -27.68 7.56 -4.42
CA SER A 452 -28.31 6.24 -4.63
C SER A 452 -27.38 5.12 -5.13
N SER A 453 -27.28 4.08 -4.29
CA SER A 453 -26.70 2.75 -4.57
C SER A 453 -25.16 2.68 -4.64
N ILE A 454 -24.55 2.30 -3.52
CA ILE A 454 -23.17 1.78 -3.50
C ILE A 454 -23.19 0.37 -4.09
N VAL A 455 -22.68 0.24 -5.31
CA VAL A 455 -22.44 -1.06 -5.96
C VAL A 455 -20.94 -1.29 -6.00
N SER A 456 -20.45 -2.10 -5.08
CA SER A 456 -19.05 -2.52 -5.04
C SER A 456 -18.88 -3.82 -5.82
N ILE A 457 -18.24 -3.74 -6.99
CA ILE A 457 -17.69 -4.94 -7.65
C ILE A 457 -16.35 -5.25 -6.97
N PRO A 458 -16.10 -6.48 -6.48
CA PRO A 458 -14.89 -6.75 -5.70
C PRO A 458 -13.63 -7.06 -6.55
N ILE A 459 -12.47 -6.57 -6.10
CA ILE A 459 -11.10 -6.88 -6.60
C ILE A 459 -10.08 -6.84 -5.40
N CYS A 460 -9.50 -7.97 -4.87
CA CYS A 460 -8.40 -8.19 -3.83
C CYS A 460 -8.48 -8.41 -2.22
N ILE A 461 -9.36 -9.22 -1.57
CA ILE A 461 -9.20 -9.99 -0.25
C ILE A 461 -10.08 -11.28 -0.14
N HIS A 462 -9.86 -12.08 0.93
CA HIS A 462 -10.42 -13.41 1.29
C HIS A 462 -11.50 -13.39 2.42
N ARG A 463 -12.57 -14.20 2.32
CA ARG A 463 -13.47 -14.57 3.45
C ARG A 463 -13.25 -16.06 3.85
N PRO A 464 -12.35 -16.38 4.80
CA PRO A 464 -12.26 -17.74 5.31
C PRO A 464 -13.41 -18.05 6.27
N GLY A 465 -14.13 -19.14 6.01
CA GLY A 465 -14.96 -19.79 7.01
C GLY A 465 -14.09 -20.32 8.15
N VAL A 466 -13.95 -19.54 9.23
CA VAL A 466 -13.18 -19.96 10.41
C VAL A 466 -14.12 -20.60 11.43
N SER A 467 -13.98 -21.92 11.58
CA SER A 467 -14.61 -22.72 12.65
C SER A 467 -14.43 -22.06 14.01
N ALA A 468 -15.41 -22.25 14.90
CA ALA A 468 -15.66 -21.33 16.02
C ALA A 468 -14.54 -21.20 17.07
N ASP A 469 -13.54 -22.08 17.06
CA ASP A 469 -12.62 -22.30 18.18
C ASP A 469 -11.47 -21.27 18.26
N ASN A 470 -10.81 -20.98 17.13
CA ASN A 470 -9.58 -20.18 17.12
C ASN A 470 -9.80 -18.66 17.38
N ARG A 471 -11.06 -18.23 17.55
CA ARG A 471 -11.45 -16.82 17.77
C ARG A 471 -11.03 -16.26 19.13
N ARG A 472 -10.81 -17.09 20.16
CA ARG A 472 -10.41 -16.61 21.52
C ARG A 472 -8.92 -16.27 21.62
N VAL A 473 -8.05 -16.98 20.89
CA VAL A 473 -6.59 -16.80 20.98
C VAL A 473 -6.11 -15.59 20.17
N ARG A 474 -6.44 -15.51 18.87
CA ARG A 474 -6.02 -14.38 18.01
C ARG A 474 -6.57 -13.01 18.45
N ARG A 475 -7.79 -12.95 19.01
CA ARG A 475 -8.34 -11.72 19.60
C ARG A 475 -7.56 -11.25 20.84
N ARG A 476 -7.00 -12.16 21.65
CA ARG A 476 -6.14 -11.80 22.79
C ARG A 476 -4.77 -11.26 22.34
N VAL A 477 -4.21 -11.75 21.23
CA VAL A 477 -2.88 -11.33 20.74
C VAL A 477 -2.94 -9.98 20.01
N LYS A 478 -3.81 -9.80 18.99
CA LYS A 478 -3.91 -8.50 18.29
C LYS A 478 -4.36 -7.37 19.24
N LYS A 479 -5.33 -7.61 20.13
CA LYS A 479 -5.77 -6.61 21.11
C LYS A 479 -4.73 -6.32 22.22
N ARG A 480 -3.76 -7.23 22.45
CA ARG A 480 -2.56 -6.95 23.28
C ARG A 480 -1.61 -5.99 22.57
N MET A 481 -1.21 -6.24 21.32
CA MET A 481 -0.22 -5.39 20.63
C MET A 481 -0.68 -3.93 20.46
N TYR A 482 -1.89 -3.68 19.94
CA TYR A 482 -2.39 -2.29 19.79
C TYR A 482 -2.63 -1.61 21.15
N GLY A 483 -3.00 -2.38 22.18
CA GLY A 483 -3.23 -1.85 23.53
C GLY A 483 -1.96 -1.54 24.32
N VAL A 484 -0.81 -2.12 23.97
CA VAL A 484 0.46 -1.90 24.70
C VAL A 484 1.06 -0.54 24.38
N SER A 485 1.17 -0.13 23.11
CA SER A 485 1.83 1.13 22.73
C SER A 485 1.17 2.37 23.35
N ASN A 486 -0.16 2.52 23.22
CA ASN A 486 -0.88 3.68 23.77
C ASN A 486 -0.92 3.67 25.32
N LYS A 487 -0.91 2.48 25.95
CA LYS A 487 -0.83 2.38 27.42
C LYS A 487 0.56 2.67 27.95
N VAL A 488 1.61 2.21 27.30
CA VAL A 488 3.01 2.47 27.69
C VAL A 488 3.30 3.96 27.67
N ILE A 489 2.91 4.69 26.62
CA ILE A 489 3.10 6.14 26.59
C ILE A 489 2.20 6.89 27.58
N GLY A 490 0.99 6.38 27.88
CA GLY A 490 0.16 6.89 28.97
C GLY A 490 0.81 6.72 30.35
N TYR A 491 1.37 5.53 30.64
CA TYR A 491 2.10 5.27 31.89
C TYR A 491 3.38 6.09 32.00
N LEU A 492 4.17 6.22 30.92
CA LEU A 492 5.38 7.04 30.91
C LEU A 492 5.06 8.51 31.20
N ASN A 493 4.06 9.08 30.54
CA ASN A 493 3.64 10.47 30.79
C ASN A 493 2.98 10.65 32.18
N LEU A 494 2.33 9.63 32.74
CA LEU A 494 1.83 9.66 34.12
C LEU A 494 2.99 9.66 35.12
N VAL A 495 4.03 8.86 34.90
CA VAL A 495 5.22 8.82 35.75
C VAL A 495 5.99 10.14 35.68
N THR A 496 6.17 10.74 34.50
CA THR A 496 6.82 12.07 34.38
C THR A 496 5.97 13.20 34.98
N LEU A 497 4.64 13.13 34.84
CA LEU A 497 3.71 14.06 35.51
C LEU A 497 3.88 13.98 37.04
N LEU A 498 3.84 12.77 37.62
CA LEU A 498 4.03 12.56 39.05
C LEU A 498 5.43 12.93 39.54
N ALA A 499 6.47 12.70 38.73
CA ALA A 499 7.85 13.09 39.04
C ALA A 499 8.09 14.61 38.98
N SER A 500 7.34 15.36 38.16
CA SER A 500 7.46 16.83 38.10
C SER A 500 7.02 17.51 39.40
N ILE A 501 6.07 16.92 40.15
CA ILE A 501 5.53 17.47 41.40
C ILE A 501 6.61 17.60 42.49
N PRO A 502 7.39 16.56 42.87
CA PRO A 502 8.48 16.69 43.84
C PRO A 502 9.66 17.52 43.31
N ILE A 503 9.88 17.62 41.99
CA ILE A 503 10.89 18.52 41.42
C ILE A 503 10.52 19.99 41.65
N ILE A 504 9.26 20.36 41.34
CA ILE A 504 8.74 21.71 41.58
C ILE A 504 8.66 21.99 43.09
N GLY A 505 8.16 21.04 43.88
CA GLY A 505 8.08 21.15 45.34
C GLY A 505 9.44 21.28 46.02
N GLY A 506 10.44 20.54 45.54
CA GLY A 506 11.83 20.65 45.99
C GLY A 506 12.43 22.02 45.69
N ALA A 507 12.28 22.51 44.45
CA ALA A 507 12.74 23.85 44.06
C ALA A 507 12.06 24.99 44.85
N MET A 508 10.78 24.82 45.20
CA MET A 508 10.06 25.77 46.06
C MET A 508 10.45 25.68 47.54
N TRP A 509 10.90 24.50 48.00
CA TRP A 509 11.37 24.30 49.38
C TRP A 509 12.77 24.86 49.59
N THR A 510 13.71 24.59 48.67
CA THR A 510 15.08 25.15 48.73
C THR A 510 15.07 26.67 48.58
N ALA A 511 14.17 27.23 47.77
CA ALA A 511 13.96 28.68 47.65
C ALA A 511 13.53 29.37 48.96
N ARG A 512 13.08 28.62 49.98
CA ARG A 512 12.79 29.16 51.32
C ARG A 512 13.97 29.07 52.31
N SER A 513 14.98 28.24 52.05
CA SER A 513 16.10 28.00 52.98
C SER A 513 17.46 28.51 52.48
N SER A 514 17.64 28.76 51.18
CA SER A 514 18.95 29.06 50.62
C SER A 514 19.36 30.54 50.74
N ALA A 515 20.41 30.83 51.51
CA ALA A 515 21.01 32.15 51.59
C ALA A 515 21.86 32.46 50.33
N ASN A 516 21.32 33.28 49.43
CA ASN A 516 21.94 33.96 48.27
C ASN A 516 22.66 33.12 47.20
N CYS A 517 23.48 32.12 47.55
CA CYS A 517 24.34 31.39 46.62
C CYS A 517 23.57 30.45 45.67
N GLU A 518 22.59 29.68 46.16
CA GLU A 518 21.82 28.73 45.33
C GLU A 518 20.72 29.39 44.47
N SER A 519 20.41 30.68 44.71
CA SER A 519 19.26 31.36 44.10
C SER A 519 19.30 31.41 42.57
N VAL A 520 20.49 31.35 41.99
CA VAL A 520 20.73 31.38 40.54
C VAL A 520 20.23 30.10 39.84
N LEU A 521 20.14 28.97 40.56
CA LEU A 521 19.74 27.68 39.98
C LEU A 521 18.22 27.39 40.12
N HIS A 522 17.55 27.99 41.11
CA HIS A 522 16.13 27.70 41.39
C HIS A 522 15.18 28.14 40.28
N THR A 523 15.37 29.34 39.72
CA THR A 523 14.51 29.91 38.66
C THR A 523 14.49 29.06 37.37
N PRO A 524 15.64 28.65 36.78
CA PRO A 524 15.62 27.78 35.61
C PRO A 524 15.07 26.38 35.92
N LEU A 525 15.34 25.81 37.10
CA LEU A 525 14.78 24.51 37.49
C LEU A 525 13.25 24.54 37.60
N LEU A 526 12.68 25.60 38.16
CA LEU A 526 11.23 25.79 38.27
C LEU A 526 10.58 25.94 36.88
N ALA A 527 11.20 26.71 35.98
CA ALA A 527 10.73 26.87 34.60
C ALA A 527 10.75 25.54 33.83
N ILE A 528 11.84 24.76 33.94
CA ILE A 528 11.95 23.44 33.32
C ILE A 528 10.90 22.47 33.88
N GLY A 529 10.71 22.45 35.21
CA GLY A 529 9.70 21.62 35.87
C GLY A 529 8.28 21.93 35.36
N PHE A 530 7.94 23.20 35.21
CA PHE A 530 6.64 23.63 34.68
C PHE A 530 6.43 23.26 33.20
N ILE A 531 7.46 23.37 32.36
CA ILE A 531 7.37 22.93 30.95
C ILE A 531 7.18 21.41 30.87
N VAL A 532 7.93 20.63 31.66
CA VAL A 532 7.79 19.16 31.70
C VAL A 532 6.41 18.73 32.20
N LEU A 533 5.83 19.44 33.17
CA LEU A 533 4.46 19.24 33.65
C LEU A 533 3.43 19.42 32.51
N LEU A 534 3.50 20.53 31.77
CA LEU A 534 2.58 20.82 30.65
C LEU A 534 2.69 19.81 29.51
N VAL A 535 3.93 19.44 29.12
CA VAL A 535 4.15 18.45 28.05
C VAL A 535 3.67 17.06 28.48
N SER A 536 3.96 16.64 29.72
CA SER A 536 3.48 15.36 30.26
C SER A 536 1.95 15.29 30.32
N LEU A 537 1.28 16.39 30.70
CA LEU A 537 -0.17 16.48 30.72
C LEU A 537 -0.78 16.34 29.31
N ALA A 538 -0.21 17.04 28.31
CA ALA A 538 -0.65 16.92 26.92
C ALA A 538 -0.45 15.51 26.35
N GLY A 539 0.69 14.87 26.66
CA GLY A 539 0.99 13.49 26.28
C GLY A 539 0.04 12.48 26.93
N PHE A 540 -0.25 12.64 28.22
CA PHE A 540 -1.20 11.80 28.96
C PHE A 540 -2.63 11.91 28.41
N ILE A 541 -3.14 13.14 28.22
CA ILE A 541 -4.47 13.37 27.64
C ILE A 541 -4.55 12.81 26.21
N GLY A 542 -3.55 13.07 25.38
CA GLY A 542 -3.47 12.55 24.02
C GLY A 542 -3.51 11.01 23.95
N ALA A 543 -2.80 10.35 24.86
CA ALA A 543 -2.72 8.89 24.95
C ALA A 543 -4.00 8.24 25.51
N CYS A 544 -4.59 8.80 26.58
CA CYS A 544 -5.77 8.24 27.23
C CYS A 544 -7.06 8.43 26.41
N PHE A 545 -7.19 9.55 25.68
CA PHE A 545 -8.39 9.89 24.93
C PHE A 545 -8.26 9.73 23.40
N ASN A 546 -7.13 9.18 22.90
CA ASN A 546 -6.81 9.02 21.47
C ASN A 546 -6.96 10.32 20.65
N VAL A 547 -6.68 11.48 21.27
CA VAL A 547 -6.85 12.79 20.63
C VAL A 547 -5.61 13.09 19.79
N ALA A 548 -5.67 12.79 18.49
CA ALA A 548 -4.58 13.00 17.55
C ALA A 548 -4.01 14.44 17.58
N CYS A 549 -4.84 15.46 17.79
CA CYS A 549 -4.40 16.85 17.91
C CYS A 549 -3.52 17.10 19.15
N ALA A 550 -3.89 16.56 20.32
CA ALA A 550 -3.07 16.64 21.53
C ALA A 550 -1.75 15.87 21.40
N LEU A 551 -1.77 14.69 20.77
CA LEU A 551 -0.56 13.94 20.42
C LEU A 551 0.36 14.69 19.44
N TRP A 552 -0.20 15.48 18.52
CA TRP A 552 0.59 16.32 17.62
C TRP A 552 1.29 17.47 18.36
N PHE A 553 0.56 18.22 19.21
CA PHE A 553 1.16 19.27 20.05
C PHE A 553 2.23 18.71 20.98
N TYR A 554 2.00 17.55 21.58
CA TYR A 554 2.98 16.82 22.38
C TYR A 554 4.27 16.52 21.61
N LEU A 555 4.17 16.03 20.37
CA LEU A 555 5.34 15.75 19.53
C LEU A 555 6.11 17.03 19.17
N VAL A 556 5.41 18.11 18.79
CA VAL A 556 6.06 19.40 18.51
C VAL A 556 6.79 19.93 19.74
N ALA A 557 6.17 19.87 20.92
CA ALA A 557 6.79 20.32 22.17
C ALA A 557 8.01 19.46 22.57
N MET A 558 7.93 18.13 22.41
CA MET A 558 9.06 17.21 22.63
C MET A 558 10.23 17.48 21.68
N LEU A 559 9.94 17.77 20.40
CA LEU A 559 10.98 18.11 19.41
C LEU A 559 11.71 19.42 19.78
N LEU A 560 10.96 20.46 20.19
CA LEU A 560 11.52 21.73 20.63
C LEU A 560 12.36 21.56 21.92
N LEU A 561 11.92 20.72 22.86
CA LEU A 561 12.67 20.41 24.08
C LEU A 561 14.00 19.70 23.76
N ILE A 562 13.99 18.68 22.90
CA ILE A 562 15.20 17.97 22.46
C ILE A 562 16.16 18.93 21.76
N ALA A 563 15.66 19.77 20.84
CA ALA A 563 16.48 20.79 20.17
C ALA A 563 17.10 21.79 21.15
N GLY A 564 16.32 22.29 22.12
CA GLY A 564 16.82 23.20 23.15
C GLY A 564 17.91 22.60 24.04
N LEU A 565 17.76 21.34 24.45
CA LEU A 565 18.78 20.63 25.25
C LEU A 565 20.04 20.33 24.43
N LEU A 566 19.92 20.00 23.14
CA LEU A 566 21.05 19.86 22.22
C LEU A 566 21.81 21.19 22.06
N CYS A 567 21.11 22.31 21.84
CA CYS A 567 21.72 23.64 21.80
C CYS A 567 22.43 23.99 23.12
N LEU A 568 21.84 23.64 24.28
CA LEU A 568 22.46 23.86 25.59
C LEU A 568 23.74 23.03 25.77
N THR A 569 23.75 21.74 25.36
CA THR A 569 24.98 20.94 25.39
C THR A 569 26.06 21.51 24.46
N ALA A 570 25.71 21.86 23.22
CA ALA A 570 26.66 22.40 22.24
C ALA A 570 27.26 23.73 22.68
N PHE A 571 26.43 24.66 23.19
CA PHE A 571 26.89 25.91 23.78
C PHE A 571 27.80 25.65 24.99
N GLY A 572 27.41 24.72 25.86
CA GLY A 572 28.19 24.28 27.01
C GLY A 572 29.60 23.82 26.65
N PHE A 573 29.73 22.85 25.75
CA PHE A 573 31.02 22.35 25.28
C PHE A 573 31.85 23.44 24.58
N ALA A 574 31.22 24.38 23.87
CA ALA A 574 31.91 25.52 23.27
C ALA A 574 32.51 26.48 24.31
N ILE A 575 31.77 26.80 25.39
CA ILE A 575 32.29 27.69 26.44
C ILE A 575 33.27 27.00 27.40
N THR A 576 33.12 25.70 27.68
CA THR A 576 34.00 24.94 28.58
C THR A 576 35.12 24.15 27.89
N GLY A 577 35.41 24.46 26.62
CA GLY A 577 36.45 23.78 25.85
C GLY A 577 37.88 23.96 26.40
N GLY A 578 38.20 25.18 26.87
CA GLY A 578 39.50 25.53 27.46
C GLY A 578 39.66 25.21 28.96
N GLY A 579 40.88 25.31 29.47
CA GLY A 579 41.26 25.09 30.87
C GLY A 579 41.82 23.69 31.16
N GLY A 580 41.95 23.34 32.44
CA GLY A 580 42.39 22.02 32.90
C GLY A 580 43.62 22.06 33.82
N GLY A 581 44.21 23.23 33.97
CA GLY A 581 45.32 23.54 34.89
C GLY A 581 46.68 23.02 34.44
N VAL A 582 47.72 23.78 34.79
CA VAL A 582 49.13 23.44 34.56
C VAL A 582 49.64 22.63 35.74
N GLN A 583 50.38 21.55 35.49
CA GLN A 583 51.00 20.76 36.55
C GLN A 583 52.28 21.43 37.05
N VAL A 584 52.37 21.64 38.37
CA VAL A 584 53.56 22.23 38.99
C VAL A 584 54.64 21.15 39.17
N PRO A 585 55.90 21.37 38.73
CA PRO A 585 56.98 20.41 38.91
C PRO A 585 57.18 20.02 40.38
N GLY A 586 57.17 18.72 40.68
CA GLY A 586 57.35 18.21 42.04
C GLY A 586 56.17 18.47 42.99
N ARG A 587 54.95 18.66 42.46
CA ARG A 587 53.70 18.72 43.21
C ARG A 587 52.63 17.85 42.54
N ILE A 588 51.64 17.40 43.32
CA ILE A 588 50.52 16.60 42.80
C ILE A 588 49.41 17.52 42.25
N TYR A 589 49.18 18.67 42.88
CA TYR A 589 48.17 19.63 42.47
C TYR A 589 48.50 20.39 41.18
N ARG A 590 47.48 21.04 40.61
CA ARG A 590 47.58 21.92 39.44
C ARG A 590 47.29 23.38 39.79
N GLU A 591 47.86 24.29 39.03
CA GLU A 591 47.53 25.73 39.06
C GLU A 591 46.68 26.12 37.85
N TYR A 592 45.88 27.18 37.99
CA TYR A 592 44.84 27.57 37.05
C TYR A 592 44.97 29.04 36.71
N TYR A 593 45.06 29.37 35.41
CA TYR A 593 45.21 30.74 34.91
C TYR A 593 43.99 31.13 34.07
N LEU A 594 43.46 32.36 34.20
CA LEU A 594 42.29 32.78 33.41
C LEU A 594 42.53 32.81 31.90
N SER A 595 43.80 32.88 31.46
CA SER A 595 44.21 32.76 30.07
C SER A 595 43.73 31.46 29.41
N ASP A 596 43.57 30.40 30.20
CA ASP A 596 43.36 29.04 29.70
C ASP A 596 41.88 28.79 29.37
N TYR A 597 40.98 29.64 29.89
CA TYR A 597 39.52 29.53 29.76
C TYR A 597 38.98 30.38 28.59
N SER A 598 37.77 30.06 28.13
CA SER A 598 37.18 30.78 27.00
C SER A 598 36.98 32.27 27.30
N SER A 599 37.13 33.12 26.27
CA SER A 599 36.94 34.57 26.38
C SER A 599 35.57 34.96 26.96
N TRP A 600 34.54 34.15 26.69
CA TRP A 600 33.21 34.32 27.27
C TRP A 600 33.19 34.10 28.79
N LEU A 601 33.78 33.01 29.28
CA LEU A 601 33.85 32.73 30.72
C LEU A 601 34.74 33.74 31.45
N ARG A 602 35.89 34.11 30.86
CA ARG A 602 36.82 35.10 31.40
C ARG A 602 36.12 36.45 31.60
N ASN A 603 35.53 37.00 30.54
CA ASN A 603 34.81 38.28 30.63
C ASN A 603 33.67 38.23 31.66
N ARG A 604 33.00 37.08 31.78
CA ARG A 604 31.87 36.90 32.71
C ARG A 604 32.27 36.84 34.17
N ILE A 605 33.44 36.27 34.52
CA ILE A 605 33.92 36.22 35.90
C ILE A 605 34.67 37.50 36.29
N SER A 606 35.31 38.20 35.34
CA SER A 606 35.92 39.51 35.58
C SER A 606 34.89 40.65 35.74
N GLU A 607 33.62 40.43 35.37
CA GLU A 607 32.53 41.34 35.70
C GLU A 607 32.20 41.30 37.21
N ASP A 608 32.52 42.39 37.91
CA ASP A 608 32.39 42.59 39.35
C ASP A 608 31.01 42.21 39.95
N ARG A 609 29.93 42.32 39.15
CA ARG A 609 28.57 41.89 39.54
C ARG A 609 28.46 40.38 39.75
N TYR A 610 29.11 39.58 38.90
CA TYR A 610 29.08 38.12 38.99
C TYR A 610 30.14 37.61 39.97
N TRP A 611 31.30 38.27 40.02
CA TRP A 611 32.35 37.93 40.98
C TRP A 611 31.90 38.09 42.42
N ARG A 612 31.23 39.20 42.78
CA ARG A 612 30.73 39.41 44.16
C ARG A 612 29.83 38.28 44.67
N VAL A 613 29.05 37.64 43.80
CA VAL A 613 28.21 36.48 44.17
C VAL A 613 29.05 35.23 44.32
N ALA A 614 29.95 34.95 43.37
CA ALA A 614 30.84 33.78 43.42
C ALA A 614 31.80 33.83 44.63
N ARG A 615 32.42 34.98 44.89
CA ARG A 615 33.30 35.21 46.04
C ARG A 615 32.56 34.98 47.37
N ALA A 616 31.32 35.47 47.50
CA ALA A 616 30.48 35.24 48.68
C ALA A 616 30.09 33.75 48.89
N CYS A 617 30.01 32.96 47.81
CA CYS A 617 29.86 31.51 47.91
C CYS A 617 31.16 30.87 48.46
N VAL A 618 32.31 31.17 47.84
CA VAL A 618 33.62 30.58 48.17
C VAL A 618 34.11 30.95 49.58
N MET A 619 33.80 32.15 50.08
CA MET A 619 34.12 32.54 51.47
C MET A 619 33.23 31.83 52.51
N ARG A 620 32.07 31.30 52.10
CA ARG A 620 31.10 30.66 53.00
C ARG A 620 31.22 29.13 53.00
N SER A 621 31.86 28.57 51.99
CA SER A 621 32.08 27.14 51.84
C SER A 621 33.37 26.73 52.58
N MET A 622 33.39 25.52 53.15
CA MET A 622 34.40 25.13 54.16
C MET A 622 35.73 24.62 53.57
N GLU A 623 35.95 24.71 52.25
CA GLU A 623 37.10 24.07 51.59
C GLU A 623 38.46 24.68 51.99
N CYS A 624 38.52 25.98 52.32
CA CYS A 624 39.75 26.60 52.83
C CYS A 624 40.01 26.27 54.32
N ALA A 625 38.98 25.93 55.10
CA ALA A 625 39.10 25.67 56.53
C ALA A 625 39.87 24.38 56.86
N GLU A 626 39.88 23.42 55.93
CA GLU A 626 40.67 22.19 56.05
C GLU A 626 42.17 22.45 55.87
N ILE A 627 42.54 23.36 54.95
CA ILE A 627 43.92 23.68 54.56
C ILE A 627 44.64 24.53 55.62
N ALA A 628 43.91 25.32 56.40
CA ALA A 628 44.45 26.11 57.50
C ALA A 628 45.19 25.29 58.60
N ARG A 629 45.14 23.95 58.53
CA ARG A 629 45.85 23.02 59.45
C ARG A 629 46.99 22.23 58.79
N TRP A 630 47.30 22.48 57.52
CA TRP A 630 48.24 21.68 56.75
C TRP A 630 49.70 22.08 57.00
N THR A 631 50.58 21.08 57.05
CA THR A 631 52.03 21.27 57.14
C THR A 631 52.65 21.47 55.74
N PRO A 632 53.90 21.98 55.61
CA PRO A 632 54.58 22.08 54.31
C PRO A 632 54.70 20.75 53.55
N ILE A 633 54.62 19.60 54.22
CA ILE A 633 54.66 18.26 53.61
C ILE A 633 53.29 17.89 53.01
N ASP A 634 52.17 18.28 53.62
CA ASP A 634 50.83 18.00 53.09
C ASP A 634 50.63 18.62 51.69
N TYR A 635 51.25 19.77 51.40
CA TYR A 635 51.26 20.38 50.06
C TYR A 635 52.10 19.62 49.01
N LEU A 636 52.94 18.66 49.42
CA LEU A 636 53.68 17.77 48.52
C LEU A 636 52.86 16.52 48.16
N GLU A 637 52.14 15.98 49.15
CA GLU A 637 51.55 14.64 49.10
C GLU A 637 50.03 14.62 48.83
N ARG A 638 49.34 15.76 48.93
CA ARG A 638 47.89 15.87 48.70
C ARG A 638 47.57 16.61 47.40
N ASP A 639 46.53 16.15 46.72
CA ASP A 639 45.92 16.90 45.62
C ASP A 639 44.98 17.99 46.18
N LEU A 640 44.90 19.13 45.49
CA LEU A 640 44.08 20.28 45.88
C LEU A 640 42.93 20.44 44.89
N THR A 641 41.72 20.67 45.38
CA THR A 641 40.62 21.07 44.48
C THR A 641 40.93 22.42 43.81
N PRO A 642 40.27 22.77 42.68
CA PRO A 642 40.61 24.00 41.96
C PRO A 642 40.43 25.28 42.79
N ILE A 643 39.40 25.34 43.63
CA ILE A 643 39.17 26.43 44.59
C ILE A 643 40.28 26.44 45.66
N GLN A 644 40.68 25.27 46.15
CA GLN A 644 41.73 25.16 47.15
C GLN A 644 43.12 25.59 46.62
N SER A 645 43.44 25.24 45.38
CA SER A 645 44.68 25.65 44.72
C SER A 645 44.71 27.13 44.32
N GLY A 646 43.57 27.71 43.94
CA GLY A 646 43.47 29.10 43.50
C GLY A 646 43.20 30.13 44.60
N CYS A 647 42.47 29.76 45.66
CA CYS A 647 41.99 30.70 46.68
C CYS A 647 42.59 30.47 48.08
N CYS A 648 42.91 29.23 48.44
CA CYS A 648 43.22 28.83 49.82
C CYS A 648 44.73 28.61 50.12
N LYS A 649 45.60 28.73 49.11
CA LYS A 649 47.07 28.66 49.26
C LYS A 649 47.73 29.92 48.67
N PRO A 650 48.95 30.29 49.10
CA PRO A 650 49.74 31.29 48.38
C PRO A 650 50.04 30.83 46.93
N PRO A 651 50.13 31.74 45.95
CA PRO A 651 50.51 31.39 44.58
C PRO A 651 51.96 30.87 44.54
N THR A 652 52.23 29.81 43.76
CA THR A 652 53.55 29.12 43.82
C THR A 652 54.67 29.92 43.15
N ALA A 653 54.33 30.91 42.30
CA ALA A 653 55.27 31.81 41.67
C ALA A 653 55.87 32.87 42.64
N CYS A 654 55.26 33.10 43.80
CA CYS A 654 55.63 34.17 44.71
C CYS A 654 56.80 33.79 45.64
N VAL A 655 57.75 34.70 45.84
CA VAL A 655 58.95 34.46 46.66
C VAL A 655 58.81 35.12 48.02
N TYR A 656 58.33 34.37 49.01
CA TYR A 656 58.16 34.83 50.39
C TYR A 656 59.45 34.66 51.20
N GLY A 657 60.35 35.65 51.12
CA GLY A 657 61.60 35.66 51.89
C GLY A 657 62.11 37.07 52.17
N ILE A 658 62.76 37.24 53.33
CA ILE A 658 63.40 38.52 53.71
C ILE A 658 64.60 38.74 52.78
N GLY A 659 64.40 39.58 51.76
CA GLY A 659 65.39 39.87 50.72
C GLY A 659 64.83 39.90 49.29
N ALA A 660 63.59 39.45 49.06
CA ALA A 660 62.97 39.39 47.73
C ALA A 660 62.38 40.72 47.22
N ALA A 661 63.14 41.82 47.32
CA ALA A 661 62.87 43.03 46.56
C ALA A 661 63.63 42.98 45.22
N MET A 662 63.04 43.51 44.14
CA MET A 662 63.61 43.61 42.78
C MET A 662 63.52 42.38 41.85
N ALA A 663 62.45 41.59 41.97
CA ALA A 663 61.88 40.86 40.83
C ALA A 663 60.41 41.28 40.64
N ALA A 664 59.95 41.41 39.39
CA ALA A 664 58.53 41.63 39.12
C ALA A 664 57.77 40.34 39.44
N GLN A 665 57.02 40.35 40.55
CA GLN A 665 56.15 39.24 40.94
C GLN A 665 54.78 39.41 40.27
N GLU A 666 54.03 38.31 40.16
CA GLU A 666 52.66 38.33 39.64
C GLU A 666 51.73 39.17 40.54
N GLU A 667 50.68 39.75 39.96
CA GLU A 667 49.78 40.67 40.68
C GLU A 667 49.11 40.00 41.90
N ASP A 668 48.78 38.72 41.77
CA ASP A 668 48.23 37.87 42.85
C ASP A 668 49.17 37.77 44.07
N CYS A 669 50.49 37.91 43.91
CA CYS A 669 51.44 37.88 45.02
C CYS A 669 51.26 39.05 46.00
N TYR A 670 50.73 40.18 45.53
CA TYR A 670 50.44 41.36 46.34
C TYR A 670 49.03 41.34 46.95
N GLN A 671 48.16 40.42 46.51
CA GLN A 671 46.77 40.29 46.97
C GLN A 671 46.57 39.19 48.02
N TRP A 672 47.55 38.28 48.20
CA TRP A 672 47.51 37.22 49.21
C TRP A 672 47.60 37.76 50.65
N ASN A 673 46.73 37.24 51.53
CA ASN A 673 46.81 37.41 52.99
C ASN A 673 46.66 36.05 53.69
N ASN A 674 47.26 35.87 54.87
CA ASN A 674 47.12 34.66 55.69
C ASN A 674 45.86 34.70 56.60
N GLU A 675 45.16 35.83 56.68
CA GLU A 675 43.88 35.94 57.38
C GLU A 675 42.76 35.20 56.63
N ALA A 676 42.03 34.33 57.35
CA ALA A 676 41.11 33.35 56.77
C ALA A 676 39.87 33.94 56.09
N ASP A 677 39.54 35.20 56.38
CA ASP A 677 38.45 35.97 55.77
C ASP A 677 38.91 36.81 54.55
N VAL A 678 40.21 36.87 54.27
CA VAL A 678 40.80 37.63 53.16
C VAL A 678 41.42 36.71 52.10
N LEU A 679 42.31 35.80 52.50
CA LEU A 679 43.03 34.82 51.65
C LEU A 679 43.43 35.36 50.26
N CYS A 680 43.32 34.56 49.18
CA CYS A 680 43.46 35.03 47.80
C CYS A 680 42.08 35.36 47.16
N TYR A 681 41.09 35.80 47.95
CA TYR A 681 39.70 35.91 47.45
C TYR A 681 39.44 37.03 46.43
N GLU A 682 40.45 37.82 46.04
CA GLU A 682 40.37 38.73 44.87
C GLU A 682 41.33 38.37 43.73
N CYS A 683 42.24 37.42 43.96
CA CYS A 683 43.26 36.98 43.02
C CYS A 683 42.66 36.43 41.72
N GLU A 684 43.34 36.64 40.60
CA GLU A 684 42.98 36.06 39.31
C GLU A 684 43.09 34.51 39.39
N SER A 685 44.07 33.96 40.09
CA SER A 685 44.18 32.52 40.39
C SER A 685 42.92 31.95 41.08
N CYS A 686 42.28 32.72 41.96
CA CYS A 686 41.06 32.29 42.65
C CYS A 686 39.84 32.29 41.69
N LYS A 687 39.72 33.32 40.84
CA LYS A 687 38.70 33.37 39.77
C LYS A 687 38.89 32.22 38.76
N ALA A 688 40.13 31.88 38.42
CA ALA A 688 40.46 30.74 37.56
C ALA A 688 40.11 29.39 38.23
N GLY A 689 40.40 29.22 39.52
CA GLY A 689 39.99 28.05 40.31
C GLY A 689 38.47 27.87 40.36
N VAL A 690 37.71 28.97 40.48
CA VAL A 690 36.24 28.95 40.37
C VAL A 690 35.79 28.56 38.96
N LEU A 691 36.40 29.10 37.90
CA LEU A 691 36.08 28.71 36.52
C LEU A 691 36.34 27.24 36.22
N GLU A 692 37.42 26.65 36.73
CA GLU A 692 37.68 25.22 36.62
C GLU A 692 36.62 24.38 37.35
N GLN A 693 36.22 24.79 38.56
CA GLN A 693 35.17 24.09 39.30
C GLN A 693 33.84 24.12 38.52
N VAL A 694 33.46 25.31 38.02
CA VAL A 694 32.29 25.48 37.15
C VAL A 694 32.39 24.62 35.89
N ARG A 695 33.56 24.52 35.24
CA ARG A 695 33.80 23.63 34.10
C ARG A 695 33.59 22.16 34.47
N ARG A 696 34.15 21.69 35.59
CA ARG A 696 34.03 20.29 36.04
C ARG A 696 32.58 19.93 36.34
N ASP A 697 31.85 20.81 37.03
CA ASP A 697 30.45 20.59 37.35
C ASP A 697 29.55 20.71 36.10
N TRP A 698 29.89 21.60 35.16
CA TRP A 698 29.24 21.66 33.85
C TRP A 698 29.45 20.38 33.02
N HIS A 699 30.63 19.75 33.06
CA HIS A 699 30.84 18.47 32.40
C HIS A 699 30.00 17.34 33.03
N LYS A 700 29.88 17.27 34.37
CA LYS A 700 28.97 16.33 35.05
C LYS A 700 27.51 16.54 34.61
N LEU A 701 27.04 17.79 34.59
CA LEU A 701 25.70 18.15 34.14
C LEU A 701 25.48 17.85 32.65
N SER A 702 26.50 18.05 31.81
CA SER A 702 26.44 17.74 30.37
C SER A 702 26.30 16.24 30.12
N VAL A 703 27.00 15.39 30.88
CA VAL A 703 26.82 13.92 30.80
C VAL A 703 25.39 13.52 31.17
N LEU A 704 24.85 14.07 32.27
CA LEU A 704 23.45 13.83 32.66
C LEU A 704 22.45 14.32 31.60
N ASN A 705 22.72 15.48 30.98
CA ASN A 705 21.88 16.03 29.92
C ASN A 705 21.92 15.16 28.64
N VAL A 706 23.07 14.63 28.24
CA VAL A 706 23.18 13.68 27.11
C VAL A 706 22.36 12.41 27.37
N VAL A 707 22.41 11.85 28.59
CA VAL A 707 21.57 10.69 28.97
C VAL A 707 20.08 11.05 28.91
N ALA A 708 19.69 12.24 29.36
CA ALA A 708 18.30 12.72 29.27
C ALA A 708 17.84 12.90 27.81
N ILE A 709 18.69 13.44 26.92
CA ILE A 709 18.40 13.60 25.49
C ILE A 709 18.15 12.23 24.84
N ILE A 710 18.98 11.22 25.12
CA ILE A 710 18.80 9.85 24.59
C ILE A 710 17.45 9.27 25.04
N PHE A 711 17.09 9.45 26.31
CA PHE A 711 15.79 9.02 26.83
C PHE A 711 14.62 9.74 26.17
N LEU A 712 14.70 11.07 25.99
CA LEU A 712 13.67 11.87 25.34
C LEU A 712 13.48 11.48 23.85
N ILE A 713 14.56 11.15 23.14
CA ILE A 713 14.50 10.64 21.75
C ILE A 713 13.77 9.29 21.69
N ALA A 714 14.04 8.37 22.63
CA ALA A 714 13.33 7.10 22.71
C ALA A 714 11.82 7.29 22.99
N VAL A 715 11.47 8.20 23.91
CA VAL A 715 10.08 8.58 24.20
C VAL A 715 9.41 9.25 22.98
N TYR A 716 10.13 10.10 22.24
CA TYR A 716 9.63 10.72 21.01
C TYR A 716 9.34 9.69 19.90
N ALA A 717 10.21 8.69 19.70
CA ALA A 717 9.97 7.61 18.74
C ALA A 717 8.74 6.75 19.10
N LEU A 718 8.53 6.47 20.39
CA LEU A 718 7.30 5.84 20.89
C LEU A 718 6.08 6.75 20.70
N GLY A 719 6.22 8.07 20.88
CA GLY A 719 5.20 9.07 20.60
C GLY A 719 4.77 9.11 19.13
N CYS A 720 5.72 9.11 18.20
CA CYS A 720 5.45 9.03 16.77
C CYS A 720 4.68 7.75 16.42
N SER A 721 5.00 6.64 17.07
CA SER A 721 4.29 5.37 16.92
C SER A 721 2.84 5.45 17.46
N ALA A 722 2.65 6.03 18.64
CA ALA A 722 1.33 6.25 19.24
C ALA A 722 0.47 7.24 18.43
N PHE A 723 1.05 8.31 17.89
CA PHE A 723 0.38 9.26 17.00
C PHE A 723 -0.06 8.61 15.69
N ARG A 724 0.80 7.78 15.06
CA ARG A 724 0.41 6.99 13.87
C ARG A 724 -0.76 6.05 14.19
N ASN A 725 -0.80 5.45 15.39
CA ASN A 725 -1.90 4.61 15.83
C ASN A 725 -3.20 5.40 16.11
N ALA A 726 -3.13 6.53 16.81
CA ALA A 726 -4.29 7.38 17.10
C ALA A 726 -4.86 8.04 15.83
N ARG A 727 -4.00 8.41 14.87
CA ARG A 727 -4.44 8.89 13.55
C ARG A 727 -5.20 7.81 12.80
N ARG A 728 -4.69 6.56 12.75
CA ARG A 728 -5.41 5.41 12.18
C ARG A 728 -6.78 5.20 12.84
N ALA A 729 -6.85 5.26 14.17
CA ALA A 729 -8.11 5.09 14.90
C ALA A 729 -9.19 6.17 14.62
N ARG A 730 -8.82 7.37 14.13
CA ARG A 730 -9.78 8.39 13.67
C ARG A 730 -10.36 8.13 12.28
N PHE A 731 -9.69 7.33 11.46
CA PHE A 731 -10.17 6.92 10.14
C PHE A 731 -10.87 5.54 10.16
N ASP A 732 -10.79 4.83 11.27
CA ASP A 732 -11.33 3.47 11.46
C ASP A 732 -12.57 3.48 12.35
N TYR A 733 -13.63 4.17 11.90
CA TYR A 733 -14.95 4.10 12.55
C TYR A 733 -15.61 2.77 12.21
N SER A 734 -15.93 1.98 13.24
CA SER A 734 -16.69 0.73 13.08
C SER A 734 -18.07 1.01 12.49
N TYR A 735 -18.34 0.47 11.30
CA TYR A 735 -19.69 0.34 10.79
C TYR A 735 -20.39 -0.84 11.50
N GLY A 736 -21.56 -0.58 12.11
CA GLY A 736 -22.43 -1.62 12.65
C GLY A 736 -22.55 -1.69 14.19
N MET A 737 -23.30 -0.75 14.76
CA MET A 737 -24.47 -1.04 15.62
C MET A 737 -25.27 0.25 15.84
N ASP A 738 -26.60 0.12 15.86
CA ASP A 738 -27.51 1.26 16.04
C ASP A 738 -27.25 2.02 17.34
N ARG A 739 -26.91 3.31 17.21
CA ARG A 739 -27.09 4.36 18.22
C ARG A 739 -26.87 5.72 17.59
N MET A 740 -27.91 6.56 17.65
CA MET A 740 -27.82 7.98 17.30
C MET A 740 -26.71 8.67 18.11
N PRO A 741 -25.79 9.44 17.48
CA PRO A 741 -24.90 10.31 18.22
C PRO A 741 -25.69 11.48 18.80
N LYS A 742 -25.61 11.68 20.13
CA LYS A 742 -26.00 12.98 20.72
C LYS A 742 -25.06 14.07 20.18
N ILE A 743 -25.64 15.22 19.87
CA ILE A 743 -24.94 16.41 19.40
C ILE A 743 -23.86 16.81 20.42
N GLY A 744 -22.63 17.00 19.93
CA GLY A 744 -21.51 17.64 20.62
C GLY A 744 -20.86 18.67 19.68
N PRO A 745 -20.39 19.82 20.17
CA PRO A 745 -20.14 20.98 19.32
C PRO A 745 -18.90 20.83 18.42
N ARG A 746 -19.09 21.06 17.12
CA ARG A 746 -18.00 21.22 16.13
C ARG A 746 -17.37 22.61 16.28
N TRP A 747 -16.12 22.67 16.71
CA TRP A 747 -15.31 23.90 16.71
C TRP A 747 -14.34 24.01 15.52
N ASP A 748 -14.23 22.96 14.70
CA ASP A 748 -13.18 22.81 13.68
C ASP A 748 -13.45 23.54 12.34
N TYR A 749 -14.43 24.46 12.28
CA TYR A 749 -14.89 25.05 11.00
C TYR A 749 -14.46 26.50 10.72
N ASP A 750 -13.77 27.18 11.66
CA ASP A 750 -13.58 28.65 11.59
C ASP A 750 -12.12 29.15 11.53
N TRP A 751 -11.13 28.26 11.63
CA TRP A 751 -9.70 28.66 11.61
C TRP A 751 -9.03 28.57 10.22
N GLY A 752 -9.66 27.91 9.25
CA GLY A 752 -9.10 27.70 7.91
C GLY A 752 -9.19 28.88 6.94
N ARG A 753 -9.80 30.02 7.33
CA ARG A 753 -10.15 31.12 6.40
C ARG A 753 -9.46 32.46 6.67
N ARG A 754 -8.44 32.52 7.54
CA ARG A 754 -7.82 33.79 7.98
C ARG A 754 -6.33 34.00 7.65
N TRP A 755 -5.73 33.13 6.83
CA TRP A 755 -4.35 33.28 6.33
C TRP A 755 -4.28 33.03 4.81
N ARG A 756 -5.01 33.88 4.05
CA ARG A 756 -4.70 34.20 2.66
C ARG A 756 -4.81 35.72 2.47
N ILE A 757 -3.71 36.40 2.77
CA ILE A 757 -3.23 37.62 2.12
C ILE A 757 -1.76 37.36 1.84
#